data_AF-A0A395RRF2-F1
#
_entry.id   AF-A0A395RRF2-F1
#
_cell.length_a   1.000
_cell.length_b   1.000
_cell.length_c   1.000
_cell.angle_alpha   90.00
_cell.angle_beta   90.00
_cell.angle_gamma   90.00
#
_symmetry.space_group_name_H-M   'P 1'
#
loop_
_entity.id
_entity.type
_entity.pdbx_description
1 polymer ?
#
loop_
_entity_poly.entity_id
_entity_poly.type
_entity_poly.pdbx_seq_one_letter_code
_entity_poly.pdbx_strand_id
1 'polypeptide(L)'
;MDSSIDPSPLIISLGSNIGSGVFIGTGSAVAGGGPGNMIIAYALVCSCVWAVLQTLSEMTIALPTSGNFIDYTGRWVDPALAFGAGFAEWLGWTAIIAAEAVFCDILINFWADGAIPPAAVYTIFLAATFVIFLLPNKIFAWFEYFTSLIKIFLFLIIIFLSLALVCGAGPNGFVHTGDTWTDLNAFKNGFSGFANAALLATWAVGDQVFIGIMGGEAHSPRHALRHATKLVPYRVGIVYMLSVMFITLLVRSDDERLLGGSGVTASPFVIATLDSGIAVISDILNAGMIVGILAISAEAVYLSSRVLRTMAHQKLVPEFIAKVDSKGRPRWALAITCGVGVILTYINLAVTMYAAGGRTAFTWLISITSASFFCMWIIIGFTSFRFHRAIKLQNDPLFTEPYAWKSVGWPLAPTWLLSICALLTASCFAIGINPLLTMTSQGGGGFSLNNFFQYIIGILIIVVFTAGYKIIMRTPWRDLATADLRTGRRRLSVEEINQLDAYYSMSKWRRFATYVQLWLSQKQLQPQFHLTKPISIIFLEREKNMEAIRLPGFGLPVNYMPGNNDHFPILLGSDSDFQAATLTNRELCMLRFIEEITNKPEWWIKVNDETITIRWKAEALEFDWGQYLKYGDFTPAMADACIKEIKLKAPIYEKTKLLPVYDYTAAIVKSDCLIPDDLWHLLKTGVKALEDIPDEAKDWHPGSNGKVLNLVHPSMYPLVHGKSRILLGRRIGLAEALNDCGQGLIVEKPTDKSIKGEFWHCTSANFQWLPCDVSVENGRVTIESYINNLHPVKHSSLYPVIEKFIEKALPAWDIVYRWLEEFPMQRLKIEQARTRCRTKRTCANSDHTCTPLARPTRDDEPHRREYDENYSDSEISDSDDDTPRENLQHWREPKRTLKATLRRFRKETDRSDSEYESEDYDSSEDRDMPDSQTEDGEEDENEEEQERDSNHVSEKEVKRRDLCWFSKTHPVVAPEPSPESQLKFRAEDVKSVHDIFPEPGPKRLQVIVKLANIHLTPEKPTYPGGSWHTEGQLNEHICSTALFYYDNENITDSYIDFRTMANAEELDEGFLSYEQYDWKTIQRVFAIEWPGGGSRIQSVGSVLTREKRALFFPNVFQHHVNSFKLADPTKPGHRKILALFLVDPAIPVISTANVPPQQKAWWPEELKPNGDLPFDEEKAKEFRKELMQERSANEIRSYENMKKVEWNFCEH
;
A
#
# COMPACT_ATOMS: atom_id res chain seq x y z
N MET A 1 -13.64 17.47 12.23
CA MET A 1 -13.49 17.23 10.78
C MET A 1 -12.63 15.98 10.61
N ASP A 2 -12.98 14.84 11.19
CA ASP A 2 -14.16 13.98 10.95
C ASP A 2 -14.25 13.48 9.50
N SER A 3 -13.93 12.19 9.34
CA SER A 3 -14.37 11.31 8.25
C SER A 3 -14.45 11.97 6.86
N SER A 4 -13.35 12.09 6.14
CA SER A 4 -13.46 12.48 4.72
C SER A 4 -13.74 11.23 3.88
N ILE A 5 -15.02 10.98 3.65
CA ILE A 5 -15.55 10.15 2.57
C ILE A 5 -14.79 10.51 1.29
N ASP A 6 -13.99 9.62 0.71
CA ASP A 6 -13.40 9.91 -0.60
C ASP A 6 -14.48 9.87 -1.70
N PRO A 7 -14.43 10.78 -2.71
CA PRO A 7 -15.43 10.83 -3.77
C PRO A 7 -15.45 9.51 -4.56
N SER A 8 -16.63 8.90 -4.67
CA SER A 8 -16.79 7.57 -5.27
C SER A 8 -16.43 7.58 -6.77
N PRO A 9 -15.42 6.81 -7.22
CA PRO A 9 -15.05 6.73 -8.63
C PRO A 9 -16.16 6.16 -9.52
N LEU A 10 -17.07 5.36 -8.95
CA LEU A 10 -18.21 4.79 -9.67
C LEU A 10 -19.25 5.84 -10.03
N ILE A 11 -19.49 6.81 -9.12
CA ILE A 11 -20.43 7.91 -9.35
C ILE A 11 -19.87 8.85 -10.42
N ILE A 12 -18.57 9.17 -10.33
CA ILE A 12 -17.87 9.97 -11.34
C ILE A 12 -17.95 9.28 -12.71
N SER A 13 -17.65 7.98 -12.79
CA SER A 13 -17.74 7.21 -14.04
C SER A 13 -19.16 7.08 -14.60
N LEU A 14 -20.20 7.08 -13.75
CA LEU A 14 -21.59 7.04 -14.22
C LEU A 14 -22.01 8.41 -14.77
N GLY A 15 -21.63 9.50 -14.10
CA GLY A 15 -21.96 10.86 -14.52
C GLY A 15 -21.16 11.35 -15.73
N SER A 16 -19.92 10.88 -15.94
CA SER A 16 -19.11 11.24 -17.11
C SER A 16 -19.72 10.76 -18.44
N ASN A 17 -20.54 9.71 -18.41
CA ASN A 17 -21.26 9.20 -19.57
C ASN A 17 -22.51 10.02 -19.95
N ILE A 18 -22.82 11.09 -19.21
CA ILE A 18 -24.01 11.93 -19.42
C ILE A 18 -23.53 13.34 -19.74
N GLY A 19 -23.62 13.74 -21.01
CA GLY A 19 -23.08 15.01 -21.47
C GLY A 19 -23.97 15.85 -22.39
N SER A 20 -23.49 17.04 -22.76
CA SER A 20 -24.14 17.98 -23.71
C SER A 20 -24.58 17.30 -25.00
N GLY A 21 -23.83 16.29 -25.45
CA GLY A 21 -24.13 15.47 -26.61
C GLY A 21 -25.51 14.83 -26.61
N VAL A 22 -25.93 14.25 -25.48
CA VAL A 22 -27.25 13.60 -25.39
C VAL A 22 -28.38 14.62 -25.30
N PHE A 23 -28.11 15.80 -24.73
CA PHE A 23 -29.14 16.80 -24.46
C PHE A 23 -29.33 17.80 -25.59
N ILE A 24 -28.29 18.16 -26.33
CA ILE A 24 -28.33 19.25 -27.32
C ILE A 24 -27.95 18.71 -28.71
N GLY A 25 -26.89 17.91 -28.81
CA GLY A 25 -26.42 17.33 -30.08
C GLY A 25 -27.45 16.42 -30.77
N THR A 26 -28.25 15.71 -29.97
CA THR A 26 -29.40 14.90 -30.42
C THR A 26 -30.46 15.72 -31.16
N GLY A 27 -30.61 17.01 -30.85
CA GLY A 27 -31.52 17.90 -31.57
C GLY A 27 -31.11 18.13 -33.02
N SER A 28 -29.81 18.33 -33.25
CA SER A 28 -29.30 18.40 -34.63
C SER A 28 -29.36 17.05 -35.35
N ALA A 29 -29.23 15.94 -34.62
CA ALA A 29 -29.32 14.60 -35.19
C ALA A 29 -30.74 14.28 -35.66
N VAL A 30 -31.77 14.57 -34.85
CA VAL A 30 -33.17 14.35 -35.24
C VAL A 30 -33.61 15.32 -36.34
N ALA A 31 -33.20 16.59 -36.29
CA ALA A 31 -33.54 17.59 -37.31
C ALA A 31 -32.95 17.24 -38.69
N GLY A 32 -31.71 16.76 -38.73
CA GLY A 32 -30.99 16.44 -39.97
C GLY A 32 -31.23 15.02 -40.49
N GLY A 33 -31.37 14.04 -39.61
CA GLY A 33 -31.49 12.62 -39.97
C GLY A 33 -32.92 12.05 -39.89
N GLY A 34 -33.81 12.67 -39.12
CA GLY A 34 -35.08 12.05 -38.76
C GLY A 34 -34.91 10.90 -37.76
N PRO A 35 -36.02 10.37 -37.23
CA PRO A 35 -35.98 9.47 -36.07
C PRO A 35 -35.35 8.09 -36.37
N GLY A 36 -35.57 7.55 -37.58
CA GLY A 36 -35.00 6.27 -38.01
C GLY A 36 -33.49 6.30 -38.18
N ASN A 37 -32.96 7.30 -38.91
CA ASN A 37 -31.51 7.44 -39.09
C ASN A 37 -30.80 7.70 -37.75
N MET A 38 -31.42 8.48 -36.85
CA MET A 38 -30.87 8.77 -35.54
C MET A 38 -30.73 7.52 -34.68
N ILE A 39 -31.76 6.66 -34.59
CA ILE A 39 -31.68 5.40 -33.84
C ILE A 39 -30.57 4.50 -34.38
N ILE A 40 -30.49 4.33 -35.70
CA ILE A 40 -29.46 3.46 -36.31
C ILE A 40 -28.06 4.02 -36.07
N ALA A 41 -27.87 5.33 -36.25
CA ALA A 41 -26.59 6.00 -36.03
C ALA A 41 -26.10 5.85 -34.58
N TYR A 42 -26.94 6.15 -33.60
CA TYR A 42 -26.58 6.04 -32.18
C TYR A 42 -26.36 4.59 -31.75
N ALA A 43 -27.18 3.65 -32.22
CA ALA A 43 -26.99 2.22 -31.94
C ALA A 43 -25.65 1.71 -32.50
N LEU A 44 -25.30 2.13 -33.72
CA LEU A 44 -24.05 1.77 -34.37
C LEU A 44 -22.85 2.32 -33.59
N VAL A 45 -22.86 3.59 -33.20
CA VAL A 45 -21.78 4.19 -32.39
C VAL A 45 -21.69 3.54 -30.99
N CYS A 46 -22.80 3.26 -30.32
CA CYS A 46 -22.78 2.54 -29.04
C CYS A 46 -22.16 1.14 -29.16
N SER A 47 -22.42 0.44 -30.27
CA SER A 47 -21.77 -0.85 -30.55
C SER A 47 -20.27 -0.70 -30.86
N CYS A 48 -19.86 0.44 -31.42
CA CYS A 48 -18.46 0.77 -31.66
C CYS A 48 -17.70 0.95 -30.34
N VAL A 49 -18.30 1.64 -29.37
CA VAL A 49 -17.74 1.82 -28.01
C VAL A 49 -17.52 0.48 -27.31
N TRP A 50 -18.47 -0.45 -27.44
CA TRP A 50 -18.26 -1.83 -26.96
C TRP A 50 -17.03 -2.47 -27.60
N ALA A 51 -16.88 -2.34 -28.92
CA ALA A 51 -15.75 -2.92 -29.65
C ALA A 51 -14.40 -2.28 -29.29
N VAL A 52 -14.35 -0.95 -29.09
CA VAL A 52 -13.18 -0.24 -28.56
C VAL A 52 -12.78 -0.80 -27.21
N LEU A 53 -13.72 -0.85 -26.25
CA LEU A 53 -13.45 -1.32 -24.90
C LEU A 53 -12.99 -2.78 -24.87
N GLN A 54 -13.59 -3.65 -25.67
CA GLN A 54 -13.16 -5.04 -25.81
C GLN A 54 -11.72 -5.14 -26.33
N THR A 55 -11.40 -4.36 -27.36
CA THR A 55 -10.09 -4.40 -28.04
C THR A 55 -8.98 -3.82 -27.16
N LEU A 56 -9.24 -2.67 -26.54
CA LEU A 56 -8.29 -1.97 -25.70
C LEU A 56 -7.99 -2.73 -24.42
N SER A 57 -9.04 -3.18 -23.73
CA SER A 57 -8.89 -3.87 -22.44
C SER A 57 -8.11 -5.17 -22.56
N GLU A 58 -8.10 -5.81 -23.74
CA GLU A 58 -7.30 -7.02 -23.99
C GLU A 58 -5.81 -6.73 -23.84
N MET A 59 -5.36 -5.66 -24.49
CA MET A 59 -3.98 -5.20 -24.43
C MET A 59 -3.64 -4.65 -23.04
N THR A 60 -4.57 -3.92 -22.40
CA THR A 60 -4.35 -3.37 -21.06
C THR A 60 -4.33 -4.40 -19.95
N ILE A 61 -5.18 -5.44 -20.02
CA ILE A 61 -5.13 -6.55 -19.05
C ILE A 61 -3.82 -7.34 -19.22
N ALA A 62 -3.32 -7.46 -20.45
CA ALA A 62 -2.06 -8.15 -20.72
C ALA A 62 -0.84 -7.33 -20.25
N LEU A 63 -0.82 -6.02 -20.52
CA LEU A 63 0.25 -5.10 -20.17
C LEU A 63 -0.33 -3.81 -19.58
N PRO A 64 -0.60 -3.76 -18.26
CA PRO A 64 -1.17 -2.58 -17.63
C PRO A 64 -0.11 -1.48 -17.54
N THR A 65 -0.28 -0.42 -18.34
CA THR A 65 0.59 0.76 -18.34
C THR A 65 -0.25 2.03 -18.40
N SER A 66 0.16 3.10 -17.68
CA SER A 66 -0.52 4.41 -17.71
C SER A 66 -0.52 5.04 -19.11
N GLY A 67 0.45 4.67 -19.96
CA GLY A 67 0.53 5.11 -21.35
C GLY A 67 -0.47 4.46 -22.30
N ASN A 68 -1.04 3.32 -21.89
CA ASN A 68 -2.08 2.56 -22.57
C ASN A 68 -1.89 2.49 -24.11
N PHE A 69 -2.90 2.86 -24.91
CA PHE A 69 -2.89 2.73 -26.36
C PHE A 69 -1.72 3.46 -27.05
N ILE A 70 -1.25 4.58 -26.49
CA ILE A 70 -0.09 5.31 -27.02
C ILE A 70 1.16 4.43 -26.89
N ASP A 71 1.35 3.83 -25.72
CA ASP A 71 2.45 2.89 -25.44
C ASP A 71 2.35 1.63 -26.33
N TYR A 72 1.16 1.01 -26.41
CA TYR A 72 0.94 -0.19 -27.22
C TYR A 72 1.21 0.04 -28.70
N THR A 73 0.77 1.18 -29.24
CA THR A 73 1.04 1.54 -30.63
C THR A 73 2.54 1.77 -30.86
N GLY A 74 3.24 2.41 -29.92
CA GLY A 74 4.68 2.61 -29.98
C GLY A 74 5.48 1.30 -29.92
N ARG A 75 4.98 0.31 -29.18
CA ARG A 75 5.59 -1.02 -29.02
C ARG A 75 5.40 -1.95 -30.21
N TRP A 76 4.18 -2.05 -30.74
CA TRP A 76 3.85 -3.07 -31.76
C TRP A 76 3.68 -2.52 -33.17
N VAL A 77 3.56 -1.21 -33.33
CA VAL A 77 3.26 -0.59 -34.62
C VAL A 77 4.39 0.34 -35.08
N ASP A 78 4.42 1.56 -34.53
CA ASP A 78 5.29 2.66 -34.97
C ASP A 78 5.15 3.84 -33.99
N PRO A 79 6.26 4.42 -33.49
CA PRO A 79 6.22 5.64 -32.68
C PRO A 79 5.50 6.84 -33.33
N ALA A 80 5.48 6.96 -34.66
CA ALA A 80 4.73 8.03 -35.32
C ALA A 80 3.21 7.86 -35.19
N LEU A 81 2.72 6.62 -35.29
CA LEU A 81 1.30 6.33 -35.05
C LEU A 81 0.93 6.46 -33.57
N ALA A 82 1.89 6.22 -32.65
CA ALA A 82 1.71 6.52 -31.23
C ALA A 82 1.52 8.02 -30.99
N PHE A 83 2.37 8.86 -31.60
CA PHE A 83 2.17 10.31 -31.61
C PHE A 83 0.82 10.69 -32.21
N GLY A 84 0.46 10.10 -33.37
CA GLY A 84 -0.82 10.36 -34.02
C GLY A 84 -2.03 10.02 -33.15
N ALA A 85 -2.00 8.90 -32.43
CA ALA A 85 -3.06 8.50 -31.51
C ALA A 85 -3.17 9.47 -30.32
N GLY A 86 -2.06 9.80 -29.67
CA GLY A 86 -2.06 10.74 -28.55
C GLY A 86 -2.42 12.18 -28.97
N PHE A 87 -1.99 12.62 -30.15
CA PHE A 87 -2.31 13.93 -30.70
C PHE A 87 -3.78 14.04 -31.08
N ALA A 88 -4.35 13.01 -31.71
CA ALA A 88 -5.78 12.94 -32.00
C ALA A 88 -6.61 13.06 -30.72
N GLU A 89 -6.28 12.28 -29.70
CA GLU A 89 -6.96 12.29 -28.40
C GLU A 89 -6.85 13.65 -27.70
N TRP A 90 -5.64 14.21 -27.62
CA TRP A 90 -5.40 15.53 -27.03
C TRP A 90 -6.19 16.63 -27.77
N LEU A 91 -6.16 16.65 -29.10
CA LEU A 91 -6.87 17.62 -29.92
C LEU A 91 -8.40 17.49 -29.77
N GLY A 92 -8.90 16.25 -29.72
CA GLY A 92 -10.33 15.96 -29.58
C GLY A 92 -10.87 16.53 -28.26
N TRP A 93 -10.31 16.11 -27.13
CA TRP A 93 -10.73 16.64 -25.83
C TRP A 93 -10.52 18.15 -25.71
N THR A 94 -9.45 18.72 -26.29
CA THR A 94 -9.26 20.18 -26.27
C THR A 94 -10.35 20.90 -27.08
N ALA A 95 -10.82 20.34 -28.20
CA ALA A 95 -11.92 20.89 -28.98
C ALA A 95 -13.29 20.79 -28.26
N ILE A 96 -13.47 19.80 -27.37
CA ILE A 96 -14.67 19.72 -26.51
C ILE A 96 -14.78 20.94 -25.60
N ILE A 97 -13.67 21.45 -25.04
CA ILE A 97 -13.68 22.67 -24.20
C ILE A 97 -14.37 23.83 -24.95
N ALA A 98 -14.01 24.02 -26.22
CA ALA A 98 -14.58 25.06 -27.06
C ALA A 98 -16.04 24.79 -27.47
N ALA A 99 -16.41 23.51 -27.64
CA ALA A 99 -17.79 23.12 -27.95
C ALA A 99 -18.72 23.37 -26.75
N GLU A 100 -18.28 23.04 -25.54
CA GLU A 100 -19.07 23.27 -24.31
C GLU A 100 -19.31 24.76 -24.04
N ALA A 101 -18.35 25.63 -24.38
CA ALA A 101 -18.55 27.08 -24.27
C ALA A 101 -19.70 27.57 -25.16
N VAL A 102 -19.86 26.99 -26.35
CA VAL A 102 -20.96 27.31 -27.29
C VAL A 102 -22.29 26.83 -26.75
N PHE A 103 -22.34 25.65 -26.14
CA PHE A 103 -23.55 25.20 -25.48
C PHE A 103 -23.92 26.06 -24.28
N CYS A 104 -22.94 26.55 -23.52
CA CYS A 104 -23.20 27.49 -22.44
C CYS A 104 -23.92 28.74 -22.96
N ASP A 105 -23.45 29.29 -24.09
CA ASP A 105 -24.11 30.42 -24.75
C ASP A 105 -25.53 30.08 -25.21
N ILE A 106 -25.74 28.93 -25.86
CA ILE A 106 -27.08 28.47 -26.27
C ILE A 106 -28.03 28.35 -25.06
N LEU A 107 -27.59 27.70 -23.98
CA LEU A 107 -28.44 27.49 -22.79
C LEU A 107 -28.70 28.79 -22.03
N ILE A 108 -27.75 29.71 -21.95
CA ILE A 108 -27.96 31.01 -21.29
C ILE A 108 -28.92 31.88 -22.08
N ASN A 109 -28.87 31.83 -23.42
CA ASN A 109 -29.77 32.58 -24.30
C ASN A 109 -31.24 32.15 -24.17
N PHE A 110 -31.53 30.99 -23.59
CA PHE A 110 -32.90 30.61 -23.21
C PHE A 110 -33.55 31.65 -22.29
N TRP A 111 -32.80 32.25 -21.36
CA TRP A 111 -33.29 33.31 -20.46
C TRP A 111 -32.86 34.71 -20.90
N ALA A 112 -31.63 34.84 -21.40
CA ALA A 112 -31.04 36.13 -21.71
C ALA A 112 -31.58 36.73 -23.02
N ASP A 113 -32.13 35.92 -23.93
CA ASP A 113 -32.67 36.33 -25.22
C ASP A 113 -31.75 37.32 -25.98
N GLY A 114 -30.46 37.00 -26.03
CA GLY A 114 -29.44 37.83 -26.69
C GLY A 114 -28.98 39.08 -25.92
N ALA A 115 -29.43 39.30 -24.68
CA ALA A 115 -29.01 40.45 -23.86
C ALA A 115 -27.52 40.42 -23.44
N ILE A 116 -26.90 39.24 -23.45
CA ILE A 116 -25.50 39.04 -23.05
C ILE A 116 -24.66 38.74 -24.31
N PRO A 117 -23.56 39.47 -24.56
CA PRO A 117 -22.68 39.18 -25.68
C PRO A 117 -22.03 37.78 -25.56
N PRO A 118 -21.96 36.97 -26.64
CA PRO A 118 -21.36 35.63 -26.59
C PRO A 118 -19.91 35.62 -26.09
N ALA A 119 -19.14 36.67 -26.41
CA ALA A 119 -17.78 36.85 -25.93
C ALA A 119 -17.69 36.84 -24.39
N ALA A 120 -18.64 37.49 -23.72
CA ALA A 120 -18.67 37.54 -22.26
C ALA A 120 -19.03 36.17 -21.67
N VAL A 121 -19.98 35.46 -22.28
CA VAL A 121 -20.35 34.10 -21.87
C VAL A 121 -19.15 33.15 -21.99
N TYR A 122 -18.44 33.18 -23.11
CA TYR A 122 -17.26 32.35 -23.33
C TYR A 122 -16.14 32.64 -22.32
N THR A 123 -15.85 33.92 -22.03
CA THR A 123 -14.84 34.28 -21.04
C THR A 123 -15.20 33.79 -19.65
N ILE A 124 -16.45 34.00 -19.22
CA ILE A 124 -16.93 33.57 -17.90
C ILE A 124 -16.88 32.05 -17.78
N PHE A 125 -17.30 31.34 -18.82
CA PHE A 125 -17.27 29.88 -18.87
C PHE A 125 -15.84 29.34 -18.76
N LEU A 126 -14.91 29.84 -19.58
CA LEU A 126 -13.50 29.42 -19.54
C LEU A 126 -12.87 29.72 -18.17
N ALA A 127 -13.16 30.89 -17.58
CA ALA A 127 -12.66 31.23 -16.25
C ALA A 127 -13.18 30.27 -15.17
N ALA A 128 -14.47 29.93 -15.22
CA ALA A 128 -15.09 28.97 -14.32
C ALA A 128 -14.51 27.55 -14.48
N THR A 129 -14.22 27.10 -15.70
CA THR A 129 -13.57 25.81 -15.94
C THR A 129 -12.12 25.79 -15.45
N PHE A 130 -11.34 26.82 -15.77
CA PHE A 130 -9.88 26.81 -15.54
C PHE A 130 -9.49 27.07 -14.09
N VAL A 131 -10.30 27.80 -13.31
CA VAL A 131 -10.00 28.07 -11.89
C VAL A 131 -9.86 26.77 -11.09
N ILE A 132 -10.58 25.71 -11.47
CA ILE A 132 -10.52 24.40 -10.83
C ILE A 132 -9.11 23.80 -10.92
N PHE A 133 -8.39 24.06 -12.02
CA PHE A 133 -7.04 23.55 -12.27
C PHE A 133 -5.93 24.40 -11.63
N LEU A 134 -6.28 25.54 -11.02
CA LEU A 134 -5.40 26.29 -10.13
C LEU A 134 -5.38 25.71 -8.70
N LEU A 135 -6.29 24.78 -8.40
CA LEU A 135 -6.44 24.12 -7.12
C LEU A 135 -5.80 22.72 -7.12
N PRO A 136 -5.58 22.08 -5.96
CA PRO A 136 -5.08 20.71 -5.91
C PRO A 136 -6.01 19.70 -6.60
N ASN A 137 -5.47 18.64 -7.20
CA ASN A 137 -6.24 17.62 -7.93
C ASN A 137 -7.40 16.99 -7.12
N LYS A 138 -7.27 16.94 -5.79
CA LYS A 138 -8.35 16.46 -4.89
C LYS A 138 -9.64 17.27 -5.05
N ILE A 139 -9.55 18.57 -5.32
CA ILE A 139 -10.72 19.45 -5.50
C ILE A 139 -11.44 19.15 -6.82
N PHE A 140 -10.70 18.87 -7.89
CA PHE A 140 -11.30 18.41 -9.15
C PHE A 140 -12.10 17.11 -8.95
N ALA A 141 -11.57 16.14 -8.19
CA ALA A 141 -12.27 14.89 -7.92
C ALA A 141 -13.61 15.10 -7.18
N TRP A 142 -13.65 16.01 -6.20
CA TRP A 142 -14.88 16.39 -5.51
C TRP A 142 -15.85 17.16 -6.42
N PHE A 143 -15.34 18.08 -7.23
CA PHE A 143 -16.14 18.81 -8.21
C PHE A 143 -16.83 17.84 -9.17
N GLU A 144 -16.11 16.88 -9.74
CA GLU A 144 -16.69 15.85 -10.61
C GLU A 144 -17.69 14.95 -9.89
N TYR A 145 -17.45 14.61 -8.62
CA TYR A 145 -18.40 13.83 -7.84
C TYR A 145 -19.75 14.52 -7.69
N PHE A 146 -19.77 15.79 -7.28
CA PHE A 146 -21.00 16.55 -7.08
C PHE A 146 -21.72 16.85 -8.39
N THR A 147 -21.00 17.25 -9.44
CA THR A 147 -21.61 17.51 -10.74
C THR A 147 -22.14 16.22 -11.37
N SER A 148 -21.47 15.08 -11.18
CA SER A 148 -21.96 13.77 -11.64
C SER A 148 -23.26 13.35 -10.96
N LEU A 149 -23.42 13.59 -9.65
CA LEU A 149 -24.70 13.37 -8.97
C LEU A 149 -25.82 14.20 -9.62
N ILE A 150 -25.58 15.48 -9.89
CA ILE A 150 -26.54 16.37 -10.55
C ILE A 150 -26.90 15.84 -11.95
N LYS A 151 -25.90 15.44 -12.76
CA LYS A 151 -26.13 14.85 -14.10
C LYS A 151 -27.01 13.59 -14.04
N ILE A 152 -26.74 12.69 -13.08
CA ILE A 152 -27.52 11.45 -12.90
C ILE A 152 -28.98 11.78 -12.52
N PHE A 153 -29.19 12.67 -11.55
CA PHE A 153 -30.54 13.08 -11.16
C PHE A 153 -31.28 13.78 -12.31
N LEU A 154 -30.61 14.68 -13.02
CA LEU A 154 -31.15 15.37 -14.19
C LEU A 154 -31.58 14.37 -15.27
N PHE A 155 -30.72 13.38 -15.56
CA PHE A 155 -31.04 12.33 -16.53
C PHE A 155 -32.25 11.49 -16.11
N LEU A 156 -32.35 11.09 -14.83
CA LEU A 156 -33.52 10.37 -14.33
C LEU A 156 -34.81 11.20 -14.45
N ILE A 157 -34.76 12.50 -14.10
CA ILE A 157 -35.88 13.43 -14.29
C ILE A 157 -36.30 13.45 -15.76
N ILE A 158 -35.36 13.60 -16.68
CA ILE A 158 -35.62 13.63 -18.12
C ILE A 158 -36.29 12.33 -18.58
N ILE A 159 -35.82 11.17 -18.16
CA ILE A 159 -36.37 9.88 -18.57
C ILE A 159 -37.78 9.65 -18.02
N PHE A 160 -38.01 9.87 -16.73
CA PHE A 160 -39.33 9.68 -16.13
C PHE A 160 -40.35 10.69 -16.66
N LEU A 161 -39.91 11.94 -16.83
CA LEU A 161 -40.75 12.96 -17.44
C LEU A 161 -41.07 12.61 -18.89
N SER A 162 -40.09 12.21 -19.68
CA SER A 162 -40.31 11.81 -21.08
C SER A 162 -41.32 10.68 -21.19
N LEU A 163 -41.22 9.66 -20.33
CA LEU A 163 -42.21 8.58 -20.26
C LEU A 163 -43.60 9.10 -19.90
N ALA A 164 -43.70 9.98 -18.90
CA ALA A 164 -44.96 10.58 -18.49
C ALA A 164 -45.59 11.41 -19.62
N LEU A 165 -44.79 12.23 -20.31
CA LEU A 165 -45.22 13.02 -21.47
C LEU A 165 -45.72 12.13 -22.61
N VAL A 166 -45.00 11.05 -22.94
CA VAL A 166 -45.47 10.06 -23.94
C VAL A 166 -46.84 9.50 -23.56
N CYS A 167 -47.07 9.23 -22.26
CA CYS A 167 -48.34 8.73 -21.72
C CYS A 167 -49.43 9.81 -21.54
N GLY A 168 -49.18 11.07 -21.89
CA GLY A 168 -50.17 12.16 -21.80
C GLY A 168 -50.14 13.00 -20.53
N ALA A 169 -49.05 12.99 -19.77
CA ALA A 169 -48.87 13.91 -18.65
C ALA A 169 -48.67 15.35 -19.16
N GLY A 170 -49.50 16.27 -18.69
CA GLY A 170 -49.49 17.68 -19.07
C GLY A 170 -50.92 18.25 -19.01
N PRO A 171 -51.11 19.58 -18.89
CA PRO A 171 -52.44 20.18 -18.80
C PRO A 171 -53.34 19.86 -20.01
N ASN A 172 -52.73 19.57 -21.17
CA ASN A 172 -53.42 19.27 -22.42
C ASN A 172 -53.81 17.79 -22.58
N GLY A 173 -53.28 16.88 -21.76
CA GLY A 173 -53.61 15.44 -21.82
C GLY A 173 -53.21 14.74 -23.13
N PHE A 174 -52.31 15.31 -23.92
CA PHE A 174 -51.95 14.81 -25.26
C PHE A 174 -51.04 13.58 -25.18
N VAL A 175 -51.51 12.43 -25.68
CA VAL A 175 -50.75 11.17 -25.72
C VAL A 175 -50.01 11.04 -27.05
N HIS A 176 -48.70 10.82 -27.01
CA HIS A 176 -47.89 10.59 -28.20
C HIS A 176 -48.09 9.16 -28.71
N THR A 177 -48.69 8.99 -29.88
CA THR A 177 -48.96 7.67 -30.49
C THR A 177 -47.90 7.24 -31.52
N GLY A 178 -46.79 7.99 -31.63
CA GLY A 178 -45.77 7.80 -32.67
C GLY A 178 -46.00 8.62 -33.93
N ASP A 179 -46.77 9.71 -33.82
CA ASP A 179 -47.04 10.69 -34.88
C ASP A 179 -45.76 11.28 -35.49
N THR A 180 -44.71 11.44 -34.68
CA THR A 180 -43.38 11.87 -35.13
C THR A 180 -42.72 10.89 -36.12
N TRP A 181 -43.14 9.62 -36.15
CA TRP A 181 -42.67 8.57 -37.07
C TRP A 181 -43.56 8.36 -38.27
N THR A 182 -44.87 8.61 -38.14
CA THR A 182 -45.87 8.39 -39.20
C THR A 182 -46.07 9.61 -40.08
N ASP A 183 -46.05 10.80 -39.48
CA ASP A 183 -46.41 12.05 -40.14
C ASP A 183 -45.19 12.70 -40.82
N LEU A 184 -43.99 12.25 -40.46
CA LEU A 184 -42.70 12.76 -40.96
C LEU A 184 -41.85 11.62 -41.53
N ASN A 185 -40.90 11.98 -42.40
CA ASN A 185 -39.98 11.02 -42.97
C ASN A 185 -39.05 10.43 -41.90
N ALA A 186 -39.24 9.16 -41.57
CA ALA A 186 -38.41 8.46 -40.58
C ALA A 186 -36.92 8.47 -40.95
N PHE A 187 -36.59 8.33 -42.24
CA PHE A 187 -35.22 8.35 -42.78
C PHE A 187 -34.95 9.62 -43.58
N LYS A 188 -35.04 10.78 -42.91
CA LYS A 188 -34.84 12.11 -43.52
C LYS A 188 -33.42 12.21 -44.10
N ASN A 189 -33.31 12.76 -45.32
CA ASN A 189 -32.04 12.97 -46.03
C ASN A 189 -31.22 11.69 -46.33
N GLY A 190 -31.82 10.51 -46.28
CA GLY A 190 -31.18 9.24 -46.68
C GLY A 190 -29.84 8.98 -45.97
N PHE A 191 -28.82 8.54 -46.72
CA PHE A 191 -27.49 8.25 -46.16
C PHE A 191 -26.79 9.51 -45.61
N SER A 192 -26.96 10.68 -46.23
CA SER A 192 -26.38 11.93 -45.69
C SER A 192 -26.98 12.29 -44.33
N GLY A 193 -28.27 12.00 -44.12
CA GLY A 193 -28.95 12.13 -42.82
C GLY A 193 -28.37 11.19 -41.77
N PHE A 194 -28.18 9.92 -42.14
CA PHE A 194 -27.48 8.94 -41.29
C PHE A 194 -26.04 9.35 -40.97
N ALA A 195 -25.26 9.75 -41.99
CA ALA A 195 -23.86 10.12 -41.85
C ALA A 195 -23.65 11.29 -40.87
N ASN A 196 -24.49 12.33 -40.98
CA ASN A 196 -24.48 13.43 -40.03
C ASN A 196 -24.89 13.01 -38.62
N ALA A 197 -25.97 12.22 -38.50
CA ALA A 197 -26.40 11.68 -37.22
C ALA A 197 -25.32 10.80 -36.58
N ALA A 198 -24.54 10.04 -37.37
CA ALA A 198 -23.46 9.18 -36.92
C ALA A 198 -22.25 9.97 -36.41
N LEU A 199 -21.89 11.09 -37.03
CA LEU A 199 -20.85 11.98 -36.50
C LEU A 199 -21.28 12.67 -35.22
N LEU A 200 -22.51 13.20 -35.19
CA LEU A 200 -23.08 13.76 -33.97
C LEU A 200 -23.16 12.72 -32.85
N ALA A 201 -23.52 11.47 -33.18
CA ALA A 201 -23.50 10.37 -32.23
C ALA A 201 -22.08 10.03 -31.76
N THR A 202 -21.09 10.02 -32.65
CA THR A 202 -19.68 9.77 -32.31
C THR A 202 -19.16 10.81 -31.33
N TRP A 203 -19.43 12.08 -31.59
CA TRP A 203 -19.12 13.16 -30.67
C TRP A 203 -19.90 13.05 -29.36
N ALA A 204 -21.22 12.78 -29.44
CA ALA A 204 -22.10 12.79 -28.28
C ALA A 204 -21.84 11.64 -27.32
N VAL A 205 -21.68 10.42 -27.81
CA VAL A 205 -21.38 9.21 -27.02
C VAL A 205 -19.96 9.29 -26.44
N GLY A 206 -19.07 10.00 -27.12
CA GLY A 206 -17.73 10.30 -26.65
C GLY A 206 -16.79 9.10 -26.69
N ASP A 207 -15.58 9.34 -26.21
CA ASP A 207 -14.55 8.33 -26.09
C ASP A 207 -14.55 7.65 -24.71
N GLN A 208 -14.25 6.35 -24.70
CA GLN A 208 -14.23 5.52 -23.48
C GLN A 208 -12.83 4.91 -23.23
N VAL A 209 -11.82 5.36 -23.97
CA VAL A 209 -10.45 4.85 -23.91
C VAL A 209 -9.77 5.31 -22.62
N PHE A 210 -10.21 6.41 -22.02
CA PHE A 210 -9.76 6.85 -20.69
C PHE A 210 -9.96 5.78 -19.60
N ILE A 211 -10.94 4.88 -19.74
CA ILE A 211 -11.13 3.73 -18.85
C ILE A 211 -9.95 2.77 -18.92
N GLY A 212 -9.34 2.63 -20.10
CA GLY A 212 -8.09 1.91 -20.26
C GLY A 212 -6.95 2.58 -19.49
N ILE A 213 -6.81 3.91 -19.60
CA ILE A 213 -5.78 4.67 -18.88
C ILE A 213 -5.92 4.46 -17.36
N MET A 214 -7.13 4.65 -16.83
CA MET A 214 -7.43 4.38 -15.41
C MET A 214 -7.24 2.91 -15.03
N GLY A 215 -7.60 1.98 -15.91
CA GLY A 215 -7.46 0.55 -15.67
C GLY A 215 -6.01 0.06 -15.68
N GLY A 216 -5.09 0.78 -16.34
CA GLY A 216 -3.65 0.54 -16.25
C GLY A 216 -3.09 0.83 -14.85
N GLU A 217 -3.78 1.65 -14.07
CA GLU A 217 -3.42 2.06 -12.70
C GLU A 217 -4.25 1.32 -11.63
N ALA A 218 -5.14 0.40 -12.04
CA ALA A 218 -5.98 -0.34 -11.12
C ALA A 218 -5.18 -1.38 -10.30
N HIS A 219 -5.59 -1.61 -9.04
CA HIS A 219 -4.98 -2.63 -8.18
C HIS A 219 -5.01 -4.03 -8.83
N SER A 220 -6.17 -4.44 -9.36
CA SER A 220 -6.30 -5.62 -10.23
C SER A 220 -6.93 -5.26 -11.58
N PRO A 221 -6.11 -4.95 -12.61
CA PRO A 221 -6.60 -4.63 -13.95
C PRO A 221 -7.42 -5.78 -14.55
N ARG A 222 -7.04 -7.04 -14.25
CA ARG A 222 -7.68 -8.24 -14.80
C ARG A 222 -9.11 -8.44 -14.32
N HIS A 223 -9.43 -8.03 -13.10
CA HIS A 223 -10.80 -8.00 -12.59
C HIS A 223 -11.52 -6.70 -13.01
N ALA A 224 -10.91 -5.54 -12.76
CA ALA A 224 -11.54 -4.23 -12.95
C ALA A 224 -11.92 -3.95 -14.41
N LEU A 225 -10.98 -4.12 -15.36
CA LEU A 225 -11.24 -3.90 -16.79
C LEU A 225 -12.20 -4.93 -17.36
N ARG A 226 -12.13 -6.19 -16.91
CA ARG A 226 -13.10 -7.22 -17.31
C ARG A 226 -14.53 -6.86 -16.90
N HIS A 227 -14.72 -6.21 -15.75
CA HIS A 227 -16.02 -5.69 -15.36
C HIS A 227 -16.43 -4.48 -16.18
N ALA A 228 -15.52 -3.52 -16.38
CA ALA A 228 -15.76 -2.31 -17.14
C ALA A 228 -16.17 -2.60 -18.60
N THR A 229 -15.52 -3.57 -19.26
CA THR A 229 -15.83 -3.99 -20.66
C THR A 229 -17.25 -4.50 -20.87
N LYS A 230 -17.95 -4.87 -19.80
CA LYS A 230 -19.37 -5.24 -19.85
C LYS A 230 -20.25 -4.10 -19.39
N LEU A 231 -19.97 -3.55 -18.21
CA LEU A 231 -20.82 -2.55 -17.56
C LEU A 231 -20.95 -1.26 -18.36
N VAL A 232 -19.84 -0.74 -18.83
CA VAL A 232 -19.79 0.59 -19.44
C VAL A 232 -20.56 0.61 -20.76
N PRO A 233 -20.36 -0.35 -21.69
CA PRO A 233 -21.17 -0.39 -22.91
C PRO A 233 -22.66 -0.53 -22.64
N TYR A 234 -23.08 -1.30 -21.64
CA TYR A 234 -24.50 -1.39 -21.27
C TYR A 234 -25.01 -0.05 -20.72
N ARG A 235 -24.25 0.63 -19.86
CA ARG A 235 -24.65 1.93 -19.28
C ARG A 235 -24.77 3.01 -20.35
N VAL A 236 -23.74 3.17 -21.17
CA VAL A 236 -23.71 4.12 -22.30
C VAL A 236 -24.86 3.78 -23.27
N GLY A 237 -24.99 2.51 -23.66
CA GLY A 237 -26.07 2.06 -24.54
C GLY A 237 -27.45 2.38 -23.99
N ILE A 238 -27.73 2.14 -22.70
CA ILE A 238 -29.02 2.46 -22.08
C ILE A 238 -29.26 3.98 -22.07
N VAL A 239 -28.29 4.78 -21.63
CA VAL A 239 -28.42 6.23 -21.51
C VAL A 239 -28.76 6.86 -22.87
N TYR A 240 -27.98 6.55 -23.89
CA TYR A 240 -28.16 7.15 -25.22
C TYR A 240 -29.37 6.55 -25.94
N MET A 241 -29.57 5.24 -25.93
CA MET A 241 -30.68 4.64 -26.67
C MET A 241 -32.04 4.98 -26.06
N LEU A 242 -32.18 5.02 -24.72
CA LEU A 242 -33.42 5.48 -24.11
C LEU A 242 -33.69 6.96 -24.42
N SER A 243 -32.66 7.81 -24.31
CA SER A 243 -32.79 9.23 -24.65
C SER A 243 -33.24 9.44 -26.08
N VAL A 244 -32.55 8.80 -27.03
CA VAL A 244 -32.87 8.88 -28.46
C VAL A 244 -34.29 8.37 -28.71
N MET A 245 -34.67 7.23 -28.15
CA MET A 245 -36.03 6.71 -28.29
C MET A 245 -37.09 7.72 -27.83
N PHE A 246 -36.94 8.33 -26.65
CA PHE A 246 -37.88 9.33 -26.18
C PHE A 246 -37.89 10.60 -27.04
N ILE A 247 -36.73 11.12 -27.43
CA ILE A 247 -36.63 12.30 -28.31
C ILE A 247 -37.38 12.03 -29.62
N THR A 248 -37.19 10.84 -30.21
CA THR A 248 -37.84 10.49 -31.48
C THR A 248 -39.35 10.33 -31.37
N LEU A 249 -39.90 10.16 -30.16
CA LEU A 249 -41.36 10.07 -29.92
C LEU A 249 -41.98 11.42 -29.53
N LEU A 250 -41.21 12.26 -28.83
CA LEU A 250 -41.70 13.50 -28.24
C LEU A 250 -41.54 14.72 -29.16
N VAL A 251 -40.47 14.76 -29.95
CA VAL A 251 -40.10 15.98 -30.70
C VAL A 251 -40.13 15.71 -32.20
N ARG A 252 -40.79 16.61 -32.93
CA ARG A 252 -40.90 16.55 -34.38
C ARG A 252 -39.59 16.93 -35.06
N SER A 253 -39.21 16.21 -36.12
CA SER A 253 -37.95 16.45 -36.87
C SER A 253 -37.94 17.72 -37.74
N ASP A 254 -39.05 18.45 -37.82
CA ASP A 254 -39.22 19.71 -38.54
C ASP A 254 -39.38 20.93 -37.61
N ASP A 255 -39.21 20.76 -36.29
CA ASP A 255 -39.32 21.86 -35.32
C ASP A 255 -38.18 22.88 -35.47
N GLU A 256 -38.54 24.16 -35.63
CA GLU A 256 -37.60 25.25 -35.88
C GLU A 256 -36.72 25.60 -34.65
N ARG A 257 -37.12 25.19 -33.44
CA ARG A 257 -36.37 25.41 -32.19
C ARG A 257 -35.25 24.39 -31.99
N LEU A 258 -35.23 23.30 -32.76
CA LEU A 258 -34.14 22.33 -32.69
C LEU A 258 -32.81 22.96 -33.11
N LEU A 259 -31.70 22.47 -32.55
CA LEU A 259 -30.37 22.87 -32.98
C LEU A 259 -30.21 22.60 -34.47
N GLY A 260 -30.28 23.66 -35.26
CA GLY A 260 -30.23 23.62 -36.71
C GLY A 260 -31.52 23.96 -37.48
N GLY A 261 -32.58 24.37 -36.79
CA GLY A 261 -33.75 25.06 -37.36
C GLY A 261 -33.52 26.57 -37.53
N SER A 262 -34.59 27.33 -37.82
CA SER A 262 -34.59 28.78 -38.02
C SER A 262 -34.79 29.61 -36.74
N GLY A 263 -35.15 28.99 -35.62
CA GLY A 263 -35.48 29.66 -34.36
C GLY A 263 -34.37 29.66 -33.30
N VAL A 264 -34.70 30.19 -32.11
CA VAL A 264 -33.82 30.13 -30.93
C VAL A 264 -33.63 28.67 -30.54
N THR A 265 -32.38 28.22 -30.56
CA THR A 265 -32.03 26.81 -30.38
C THR A 265 -32.25 26.35 -28.94
N ALA A 266 -32.99 25.27 -28.76
CA ALA A 266 -33.21 24.61 -27.47
C ALA A 266 -32.92 23.10 -27.53
N SER A 267 -32.64 22.51 -26.37
CA SER A 267 -32.57 21.05 -26.20
C SER A 267 -33.91 20.39 -26.58
N PRO A 268 -33.93 19.23 -27.25
CA PRO A 268 -35.18 18.49 -27.52
C PRO A 268 -35.97 18.18 -26.25
N PHE A 269 -35.31 17.89 -25.14
CA PHE A 269 -35.99 17.65 -23.86
C PHE A 269 -36.64 18.91 -23.32
N VAL A 270 -36.00 20.07 -23.47
CA VAL A 270 -36.59 21.37 -23.11
C VAL A 270 -37.80 21.66 -24.01
N ILE A 271 -37.68 21.44 -25.32
CA ILE A 271 -38.78 21.60 -26.28
C ILE A 271 -40.00 20.75 -25.88
N ALA A 272 -39.80 19.46 -25.60
CA ALA A 272 -40.88 18.57 -25.18
C ALA A 272 -41.58 19.07 -23.91
N THR A 273 -40.84 19.63 -22.95
CA THR A 273 -41.45 20.20 -21.73
C THR A 273 -42.20 21.50 -21.97
N LEU A 274 -41.70 22.38 -22.83
CA LEU A 274 -42.40 23.61 -23.20
C LEU A 274 -43.73 23.28 -23.88
N ASP A 275 -43.73 22.31 -24.80
CA ASP A 275 -44.91 21.89 -25.55
C ASP A 275 -45.95 21.21 -24.65
N SER A 276 -45.48 20.54 -23.59
CA SER A 276 -46.36 19.94 -22.57
C SER A 276 -47.08 20.96 -21.69
N GLY A 277 -46.63 22.23 -21.63
CA GLY A 277 -47.23 23.29 -20.82
C GLY A 277 -46.96 23.19 -19.31
N ILE A 278 -46.00 22.37 -18.87
CA ILE A 278 -45.66 22.24 -17.44
C ILE A 278 -44.71 23.36 -17.02
N ALA A 279 -45.16 24.23 -16.12
CA ALA A 279 -44.37 25.36 -15.63
C ALA A 279 -43.11 24.91 -14.84
N VAL A 280 -42.03 25.70 -14.91
CA VAL A 280 -40.77 25.59 -14.14
C VAL A 280 -39.84 24.43 -14.56
N ILE A 281 -40.35 23.33 -15.12
CA ILE A 281 -39.48 22.18 -15.46
C ILE A 281 -38.41 22.55 -16.49
N SER A 282 -38.77 23.30 -17.53
CA SER A 282 -37.82 23.72 -18.57
C SER A 282 -36.65 24.51 -17.98
N ASP A 283 -36.91 25.38 -16.99
CA ASP A 283 -35.87 26.15 -16.28
C ASP A 283 -34.93 25.23 -15.47
N ILE A 284 -35.50 24.25 -14.75
CA ILE A 284 -34.71 23.27 -13.97
C ILE A 284 -33.82 22.44 -14.89
N LEU A 285 -34.36 21.95 -16.01
CA LEU A 285 -33.59 21.18 -16.97
C LEU A 285 -32.45 22.00 -17.56
N ASN A 286 -32.74 23.24 -17.95
CA ASN A 286 -31.75 24.15 -18.53
C ASN A 286 -30.64 24.51 -17.54
N ALA A 287 -30.97 24.81 -16.28
CA ALA A 287 -29.98 25.11 -15.24
C ALA A 287 -29.11 23.88 -14.89
N GLY A 288 -29.71 22.69 -14.80
CA GLY A 288 -28.98 21.44 -14.58
C GLY A 288 -28.02 21.11 -15.72
N MET A 289 -28.42 21.37 -16.98
CA MET A 289 -27.57 21.18 -18.14
C MET A 289 -26.34 22.10 -18.13
N ILE A 290 -26.46 23.35 -17.66
CA ILE A 290 -25.31 24.26 -17.51
C ILE A 290 -24.25 23.70 -16.55
N VAL A 291 -24.69 23.07 -15.45
CA VAL A 291 -23.78 22.38 -14.53
C VAL A 291 -23.13 21.17 -15.21
N GLY A 292 -23.88 20.44 -16.02
CA GLY A 292 -23.39 19.31 -16.81
C GLY A 292 -22.28 19.71 -17.78
N ILE A 293 -22.46 20.77 -18.57
CA ILE A 293 -21.47 21.23 -19.55
C ILE A 293 -20.20 21.76 -18.91
N LEU A 294 -20.30 22.44 -17.76
CA LEU A 294 -19.13 22.91 -17.00
C LEU A 294 -18.27 21.73 -16.54
N ALA A 295 -18.91 20.65 -16.11
CA ALA A 295 -18.23 19.44 -15.69
C ALA A 295 -17.53 18.73 -16.86
N ILE A 296 -18.20 18.56 -18.01
CA ILE A 296 -17.57 17.98 -19.20
C ILE A 296 -16.37 18.81 -19.66
N SER A 297 -16.47 20.14 -19.60
CA SER A 297 -15.36 21.03 -19.94
C SER A 297 -14.17 20.85 -18.99
N ALA A 298 -14.42 20.68 -17.69
CA ALA A 298 -13.37 20.38 -16.73
C ALA A 298 -12.74 19.00 -16.98
N GLU A 299 -13.56 17.96 -17.18
CA GLU A 299 -13.10 16.62 -17.55
C GLU A 299 -12.22 16.65 -18.81
N ALA A 300 -12.62 17.41 -19.83
CA ALA A 300 -11.86 17.58 -21.06
C ALA A 300 -10.47 18.19 -20.82
N VAL A 301 -10.34 19.21 -19.98
CA VAL A 301 -9.03 19.78 -19.55
C VAL A 301 -8.19 18.75 -18.79
N TYR A 302 -8.82 17.99 -17.89
CA TYR A 302 -8.17 16.98 -17.06
C TYR A 302 -7.59 15.82 -17.88
N LEU A 303 -8.34 15.32 -18.88
CA LEU A 303 -7.95 14.21 -19.74
C LEU A 303 -6.88 14.62 -20.75
N SER A 304 -7.13 15.69 -21.51
CA SER A 304 -6.20 16.19 -22.53
C SER A 304 -4.81 16.51 -21.95
N SER A 305 -4.73 17.19 -20.81
CA SER A 305 -3.44 17.50 -20.17
C SER A 305 -2.66 16.25 -19.74
N ARG A 306 -3.33 15.17 -19.34
CA ARG A 306 -2.69 13.87 -19.03
C ARG A 306 -2.23 13.12 -20.27
N VAL A 307 -3.02 13.13 -21.33
CA VAL A 307 -2.62 12.55 -22.62
C VAL A 307 -1.36 13.25 -23.14
N LEU A 308 -1.32 14.58 -23.05
CA LEU A 308 -0.15 15.36 -23.43
C LEU A 308 1.08 15.06 -22.55
N ARG A 309 0.88 14.94 -21.23
CA ARG A 309 1.95 14.49 -20.31
C ARG A 309 2.44 13.07 -20.64
N THR A 310 1.54 12.17 -21.01
CA THR A 310 1.86 10.78 -21.37
C THR A 310 2.73 10.73 -22.62
N MET A 311 2.39 11.52 -23.64
CA MET A 311 3.23 11.67 -24.83
C MET A 311 4.62 12.22 -24.48
N ALA A 312 4.71 13.15 -23.52
CA ALA A 312 5.97 13.72 -23.08
C ALA A 312 6.85 12.69 -22.35
N HIS A 313 6.26 11.87 -21.46
CA HIS A 313 6.96 10.76 -20.80
C HIS A 313 7.48 9.70 -21.79
N GLN A 314 6.75 9.48 -22.88
CA GLN A 314 7.18 8.58 -23.95
C GLN A 314 8.15 9.23 -24.95
N LYS A 315 8.59 10.47 -24.69
CA LYS A 315 9.50 11.24 -25.54
C LYS A 315 8.96 11.45 -26.97
N LEU A 316 7.63 11.42 -27.14
CA LEU A 316 6.95 11.76 -28.40
C LEU A 316 6.80 13.27 -28.57
N VAL A 317 6.83 14.01 -27.46
CA VAL A 317 6.91 15.47 -27.40
C VAL A 317 7.97 15.86 -26.36
N PRO A 318 8.42 17.13 -26.30
CA PRO A 318 9.49 17.54 -25.38
C PRO A 318 9.24 17.15 -23.91
N GLU A 319 10.25 16.54 -23.29
CA GLU A 319 10.14 15.93 -21.95
C GLU A 319 9.80 16.94 -20.85
N PHE A 320 10.17 18.22 -20.98
CA PHE A 320 9.83 19.24 -19.99
C PHE A 320 8.32 19.42 -19.78
N ILE A 321 7.49 19.05 -20.77
CA ILE A 321 6.02 19.07 -20.68
C ILE A 321 5.52 18.06 -19.63
N ALA A 322 6.29 17.01 -19.34
CA ALA A 322 5.94 15.97 -18.38
C ALA A 322 6.03 16.42 -16.90
N LYS A 323 6.67 17.57 -16.62
CA LYS A 323 6.91 18.09 -15.27
C LYS A 323 5.61 18.31 -14.50
N VAL A 324 5.60 17.86 -13.25
CA VAL A 324 4.48 17.96 -12.31
C VAL A 324 4.94 18.80 -11.12
N ASP A 325 4.05 19.62 -10.55
CA ASP A 325 4.37 20.34 -9.31
C ASP A 325 4.12 19.50 -8.05
N SER A 326 4.56 19.99 -6.89
CA SER A 326 4.38 19.33 -5.58
C SER A 326 2.91 19.10 -5.17
N LYS A 327 1.94 19.66 -5.91
CA LYS A 327 0.50 19.43 -5.70
C LYS A 327 -0.09 18.42 -6.71
N GLY A 328 0.76 17.74 -7.47
CA GLY A 328 0.38 16.70 -8.44
C GLY A 328 -0.12 17.24 -9.79
N ARG A 329 0.12 18.51 -10.14
CA ARG A 329 -0.45 19.14 -11.34
C ARG A 329 0.55 19.25 -12.49
N PRO A 330 0.23 18.78 -13.72
CA PRO A 330 1.13 18.89 -14.86
C PRO A 330 1.04 20.29 -15.49
N ARG A 331 1.70 21.28 -14.86
CA ARG A 331 1.54 22.71 -15.17
C ARG A 331 1.77 23.07 -16.63
N TRP A 332 2.80 22.53 -17.27
CA TRP A 332 3.08 22.82 -18.69
C TRP A 332 2.02 22.22 -19.61
N ALA A 333 1.65 20.96 -19.39
CA ALA A 333 0.60 20.32 -20.18
C ALA A 333 -0.76 21.02 -19.98
N LEU A 334 -1.09 21.45 -18.76
CA LEU A 334 -2.28 22.26 -18.45
C LEU A 334 -2.24 23.61 -19.15
N ALA A 335 -1.13 24.34 -19.10
CA ALA A 335 -1.00 25.65 -19.72
C ALA A 335 -1.16 25.58 -21.25
N ILE A 336 -0.52 24.60 -21.90
CA ILE A 336 -0.64 24.37 -23.34
C ILE A 336 -2.09 24.04 -23.70
N THR A 337 -2.71 23.11 -22.96
CA THR A 337 -4.10 22.69 -23.18
C THR A 337 -5.09 23.84 -23.00
N CYS A 338 -4.98 24.62 -21.91
CA CYS A 338 -5.85 25.76 -21.65
C CYS A 338 -5.65 26.86 -22.70
N GLY A 339 -4.40 27.13 -23.10
CA GLY A 339 -4.08 28.11 -24.14
C GLY A 339 -4.69 27.74 -25.49
N VAL A 340 -4.59 26.48 -25.90
CA VAL A 340 -5.22 25.99 -27.13
C VAL A 340 -6.76 25.98 -27.00
N GLY A 341 -7.30 25.61 -25.85
CA GLY A 341 -8.73 25.67 -25.57
C GLY A 341 -9.30 27.10 -25.71
N VAL A 342 -8.58 28.11 -25.23
CA VAL A 342 -8.92 29.53 -25.42
C VAL A 342 -8.92 29.88 -26.91
N ILE A 343 -7.85 29.52 -27.62
CA ILE A 343 -7.74 29.79 -29.07
C ILE A 343 -8.92 29.18 -29.83
N LEU A 344 -9.24 27.90 -29.60
CA LEU A 344 -10.36 27.23 -30.27
C LEU A 344 -11.72 27.87 -29.92
N THR A 345 -11.92 28.28 -28.67
CA THR A 345 -13.15 28.95 -28.23
C THR A 345 -13.33 30.31 -28.90
N TYR A 346 -12.27 31.12 -28.98
CA TYR A 346 -12.34 32.44 -29.62
C TYR A 346 -12.32 32.40 -31.15
N ILE A 347 -11.72 31.36 -31.76
CA ILE A 347 -11.91 31.10 -33.19
C ILE A 347 -13.41 30.90 -33.48
N ASN A 348 -14.13 30.22 -32.60
CA ASN A 348 -15.57 30.05 -32.75
C ASN A 348 -16.31 31.39 -32.70
N LEU A 349 -15.96 32.25 -31.74
CA LEU A 349 -16.50 33.61 -31.66
C LEU A 349 -16.22 34.43 -32.93
N ALA A 350 -14.97 34.41 -33.42
CA ALA A 350 -14.56 35.15 -34.60
C ALA A 350 -15.32 34.70 -35.85
N VAL A 351 -15.47 33.39 -36.07
CA VAL A 351 -16.24 32.86 -37.19
C VAL A 351 -17.72 33.23 -37.07
N THR A 352 -18.27 33.26 -35.85
CA THR A 352 -19.66 33.66 -35.57
C THR A 352 -19.92 35.15 -35.87
N MET A 353 -18.92 36.02 -35.71
CA MET A 353 -19.05 37.46 -36.00
C MET A 353 -18.93 37.82 -37.49
N TYR A 354 -18.19 37.06 -38.30
CA TYR A 354 -17.91 37.38 -39.70
C TYR A 354 -18.70 36.54 -40.72
N ALA A 355 -19.19 35.35 -40.34
CA ALA A 355 -20.08 34.55 -41.16
C ALA A 355 -21.51 34.65 -40.61
N ALA A 356 -22.48 34.97 -41.48
CA ALA A 356 -23.90 34.94 -41.11
C ALA A 356 -24.32 33.51 -40.71
N GLY A 357 -24.18 33.20 -39.42
CA GLY A 357 -24.53 31.91 -38.83
C GLY A 357 -23.38 31.27 -38.05
N GLY A 358 -23.41 31.36 -36.72
CA GLY A 358 -22.51 30.67 -35.76
C GLY A 358 -22.52 29.13 -35.82
N ARG A 359 -23.10 28.55 -36.87
CA ARG A 359 -23.24 27.11 -37.12
C ARG A 359 -21.97 26.50 -37.74
N THR A 360 -21.16 27.30 -38.41
CA THR A 360 -20.01 26.81 -39.18
C THR A 360 -18.87 26.33 -38.28
N ALA A 361 -18.44 27.16 -37.32
CA ALA A 361 -17.36 26.81 -36.40
C ALA A 361 -17.73 25.68 -35.44
N PHE A 362 -19.00 25.64 -34.99
CA PHE A 362 -19.52 24.51 -34.21
C PHE A 362 -19.37 23.17 -34.96
N THR A 363 -19.68 23.15 -36.27
CA THR A 363 -19.51 21.96 -37.10
C THR A 363 -18.04 21.58 -37.28
N TRP A 364 -17.11 22.55 -37.33
CA TRP A 364 -15.67 22.27 -37.31
C TRP A 364 -15.26 21.57 -36.03
N LEU A 365 -15.70 22.08 -34.87
CA LEU A 365 -15.38 21.47 -33.58
C LEU A 365 -15.87 20.03 -33.51
N ILE A 366 -17.15 19.77 -33.85
CA ILE A 366 -17.72 18.41 -33.91
C ILE A 366 -16.90 17.52 -34.84
N SER A 367 -16.56 18.00 -36.04
CA SER A 367 -15.82 17.23 -37.04
C SER A 367 -14.40 16.91 -36.56
N ILE A 368 -13.73 17.84 -35.88
CA ILE A 368 -12.42 17.62 -35.26
C ILE A 368 -12.52 16.52 -34.20
N THR A 369 -13.43 16.66 -33.23
CA THR A 369 -13.61 15.66 -32.18
C THR A 369 -14.02 14.28 -32.70
N SER A 370 -14.97 14.22 -33.63
CA SER A 370 -15.43 12.95 -34.18
C SER A 370 -14.29 12.25 -34.91
N ALA A 371 -13.54 12.99 -35.73
CA ALA A 371 -12.35 12.48 -36.41
C ALA A 371 -11.27 12.03 -35.44
N SER A 372 -11.01 12.79 -34.37
CA SER A 372 -10.09 12.39 -33.31
C SER A 372 -10.41 11.02 -32.76
N PHE A 373 -11.67 10.78 -32.37
CA PHE A 373 -12.07 9.50 -31.79
C PHE A 373 -11.93 8.34 -32.78
N PHE A 374 -12.55 8.40 -33.96
CA PHE A 374 -12.48 7.25 -34.86
C PHE A 374 -11.09 7.04 -35.49
N CYS A 375 -10.27 8.09 -35.68
CA CYS A 375 -8.88 7.93 -36.12
C CYS A 375 -8.05 7.20 -35.04
N MET A 376 -8.24 7.57 -33.78
CA MET A 376 -7.58 6.93 -32.65
C MET A 376 -8.07 5.48 -32.47
N TRP A 377 -9.36 5.22 -32.65
CA TRP A 377 -9.94 3.88 -32.65
C TRP A 377 -9.43 2.99 -33.80
N ILE A 378 -9.19 3.55 -35.00
CA ILE A 378 -8.52 2.84 -36.10
C ILE A 378 -7.13 2.38 -35.66
N ILE A 379 -6.38 3.25 -34.99
CA ILE A 379 -5.03 2.93 -34.50
C ILE A 379 -5.09 1.82 -33.43
N ILE A 380 -6.04 1.87 -32.49
CA ILE A 380 -6.27 0.78 -31.51
C ILE A 380 -6.59 -0.53 -32.22
N GLY A 381 -7.57 -0.53 -33.12
CA GLY A 381 -8.01 -1.73 -33.83
C GLY A 381 -6.85 -2.39 -34.59
N PHE A 382 -6.07 -1.57 -35.30
CA PHE A 382 -4.88 -2.04 -36.01
C PHE A 382 -3.78 -2.55 -35.05
N THR A 383 -3.57 -1.86 -33.92
CA THR A 383 -2.62 -2.28 -32.88
C THR A 383 -2.97 -3.65 -32.31
N SER A 384 -4.25 -3.96 -32.08
CA SER A 384 -4.71 -5.27 -31.59
C SER A 384 -4.41 -6.42 -32.57
N PHE A 385 -4.57 -6.20 -33.88
CA PHE A 385 -4.16 -7.20 -34.88
C PHE A 385 -2.65 -7.48 -34.84
N ARG A 386 -1.85 -6.42 -34.69
CA ARG A 386 -0.38 -6.53 -34.61
C ARG A 386 0.06 -7.20 -33.32
N PHE A 387 -0.56 -6.87 -32.20
CA PHE A 387 -0.38 -7.53 -30.90
C PHE A 387 -0.61 -9.06 -31.00
N HIS A 388 -1.76 -9.47 -31.54
CA HIS A 388 -2.07 -10.88 -31.73
C HIS A 388 -1.10 -11.60 -32.69
N ARG A 389 -0.65 -10.90 -33.75
CA ARG A 389 0.34 -11.45 -34.66
C ARG A 389 1.72 -11.59 -34.01
N ALA A 390 2.13 -10.66 -33.15
CA ALA A 390 3.35 -10.76 -32.36
C ALA A 390 3.31 -11.99 -31.44
N ILE A 391 2.20 -12.17 -30.68
CA ILE A 391 2.00 -13.34 -29.81
C ILE A 391 2.11 -14.65 -30.61
N LYS A 392 1.48 -14.70 -31.79
CA LYS A 392 1.52 -15.89 -32.65
C LYS A 392 2.92 -16.16 -33.22
N LEU A 393 3.64 -15.13 -33.67
CA LEU A 393 4.98 -15.27 -34.23
C LEU A 393 6.02 -15.68 -33.19
N GLN A 394 5.86 -15.19 -31.95
CA GLN A 394 6.77 -15.47 -30.84
C GLN A 394 6.37 -16.70 -30.02
N ASN A 395 5.29 -17.39 -30.38
CA ASN A 395 4.69 -18.53 -29.65
C ASN A 395 4.47 -18.23 -28.16
N ASP A 396 3.97 -17.03 -27.84
CA ASP A 396 3.78 -16.59 -26.46
C ASP A 396 2.53 -17.21 -25.81
N PRO A 397 2.61 -17.72 -24.55
CA PRO A 397 1.50 -18.39 -23.87
C PRO A 397 0.43 -17.46 -23.27
N LEU A 398 0.43 -16.15 -23.56
CA LEU A 398 -0.46 -15.17 -22.91
C LEU A 398 -1.92 -15.60 -22.77
N PHE A 399 -2.52 -16.13 -23.83
CA PHE A 399 -3.94 -16.53 -23.82
C PHE A 399 -4.19 -17.94 -23.25
N THR A 400 -3.14 -18.70 -22.97
CA THR A 400 -3.25 -20.02 -22.31
C THR A 400 -2.99 -19.95 -20.80
N GLU A 401 -2.58 -18.78 -20.28
CA GLU A 401 -2.40 -18.55 -18.85
C GLU A 401 -3.74 -18.60 -18.07
N PRO A 402 -3.74 -19.02 -16.79
CA PRO A 402 -4.92 -18.98 -15.93
C PRO A 402 -5.56 -17.58 -15.86
N TYR A 403 -6.89 -17.53 -15.97
CA TYR A 403 -7.69 -16.30 -16.06
C TYR A 403 -7.19 -15.30 -17.12
N ALA A 404 -6.46 -15.76 -18.15
CA ALA A 404 -6.21 -14.95 -19.32
C ALA A 404 -7.53 -14.42 -19.87
N TRP A 405 -7.54 -13.13 -20.17
CA TRP A 405 -8.69 -12.49 -20.74
C TRP A 405 -8.43 -12.22 -22.21
N LYS A 406 -9.33 -12.71 -23.05
CA LYS A 406 -9.34 -12.48 -24.49
C LYS A 406 -10.64 -11.79 -24.85
N SER A 407 -10.56 -10.86 -25.79
CA SER A 407 -11.72 -10.19 -26.36
C SER A 407 -12.75 -11.22 -26.84
N VAL A 408 -14.03 -10.97 -26.53
CA VAL A 408 -15.11 -11.93 -26.80
C VAL A 408 -15.23 -12.14 -28.31
N GLY A 409 -14.98 -13.37 -28.76
CA GLY A 409 -15.12 -13.74 -30.17
C GLY A 409 -14.04 -13.16 -31.09
N TRP A 410 -12.82 -12.92 -30.61
CA TRP A 410 -11.72 -12.44 -31.45
C TRP A 410 -11.62 -13.19 -32.78
N PRO A 411 -11.50 -12.51 -33.94
CA PRO A 411 -11.24 -11.07 -34.12
C PRO A 411 -12.49 -10.17 -34.26
N LEU A 412 -13.69 -10.60 -33.86
CA LEU A 412 -14.95 -9.86 -34.09
C LEU A 412 -14.93 -8.40 -33.61
N ALA A 413 -14.46 -8.14 -32.39
CA ALA A 413 -14.44 -6.78 -31.85
C ALA A 413 -13.54 -5.83 -32.66
N PRO A 414 -12.24 -6.13 -32.90
CA PRO A 414 -11.39 -5.25 -33.70
C PRO A 414 -11.82 -5.16 -35.17
N THR A 415 -12.39 -6.21 -35.79
CA THR A 415 -12.93 -6.10 -37.16
C THR A 415 -14.17 -5.20 -37.22
N TRP A 416 -15.09 -5.33 -36.26
CA TRP A 416 -16.28 -4.50 -36.15
C TRP A 416 -15.90 -3.03 -35.94
N LEU A 417 -14.92 -2.80 -35.05
CA LEU A 417 -14.37 -1.48 -34.79
C LEU A 417 -13.84 -0.82 -36.06
N LEU A 418 -12.96 -1.50 -36.80
CA LEU A 418 -12.38 -0.97 -38.03
C LEU A 418 -13.44 -0.75 -39.13
N SER A 419 -14.44 -1.63 -39.21
CA SER A 419 -15.51 -1.53 -40.20
C SER A 419 -16.40 -0.32 -39.94
N ILE A 420 -16.78 -0.07 -38.67
CA ILE A 420 -17.50 1.14 -38.30
C ILE A 420 -16.65 2.39 -38.52
N CYS A 421 -15.38 2.39 -38.11
CA CYS A 421 -14.52 3.57 -38.31
C CYS A 421 -14.31 3.87 -39.79
N ALA A 422 -14.24 2.85 -40.66
CA ALA A 422 -14.23 3.04 -42.10
C ALA A 422 -15.55 3.65 -42.61
N LEU A 423 -16.69 3.20 -42.08
CA LEU A 423 -18.00 3.79 -42.38
C LEU A 423 -18.12 5.25 -41.90
N LEU A 424 -17.61 5.57 -40.70
CA LEU A 424 -17.59 6.94 -40.16
C LEU A 424 -16.67 7.84 -40.99
N THR A 425 -15.51 7.34 -41.40
CA THR A 425 -14.61 8.03 -42.32
C THR A 425 -15.31 8.30 -43.66
N ALA A 426 -15.92 7.27 -44.25
CA ALA A 426 -16.70 7.41 -45.48
C ALA A 426 -17.88 8.38 -45.31
N SER A 427 -18.49 8.42 -44.13
CA SER A 427 -19.55 9.36 -43.77
C SER A 427 -19.04 10.80 -43.78
N CYS A 428 -17.85 11.09 -43.22
CA CYS A 428 -17.21 12.41 -43.33
C CYS A 428 -16.98 12.83 -44.79
N PHE A 429 -16.50 11.91 -45.64
CA PHE A 429 -16.31 12.19 -47.06
C PHE A 429 -17.64 12.41 -47.79
N ALA A 430 -18.66 11.60 -47.49
CA ALA A 430 -19.97 11.69 -48.13
C ALA A 430 -20.66 13.03 -47.83
N ILE A 431 -20.67 13.47 -46.57
CA ILE A 431 -21.27 14.77 -46.19
C ILE A 431 -20.37 15.95 -46.57
N GLY A 432 -19.05 15.75 -46.66
CA GLY A 432 -18.14 16.76 -47.20
C GLY A 432 -18.36 17.00 -48.69
N ILE A 433 -18.68 15.96 -49.46
CA ILE A 433 -18.97 16.06 -50.90
C ILE A 433 -20.40 16.56 -51.15
N ASN A 434 -21.37 16.03 -50.41
CA ASN A 434 -22.78 16.36 -50.54
C ASN A 434 -23.41 16.67 -49.17
N PRO A 435 -23.25 17.91 -48.67
CA PRO A 435 -23.72 18.31 -47.36
C PRO A 435 -25.25 18.35 -47.30
N LEU A 436 -25.80 18.14 -46.10
CA LEU A 436 -27.24 18.21 -45.79
C LEU A 436 -27.92 19.53 -46.17
N LEU A 437 -27.15 20.58 -46.45
CA LEU A 437 -27.60 21.92 -46.83
C LEU A 437 -28.32 21.99 -48.19
N THR A 438 -28.47 20.87 -48.92
CA THR A 438 -29.06 20.85 -50.26
C THR A 438 -30.58 20.58 -50.31
N MET A 439 -31.27 20.36 -49.19
CA MET A 439 -32.67 19.87 -49.22
C MET A 439 -33.75 20.73 -48.55
N THR A 440 -33.47 21.93 -48.04
CA THR A 440 -34.51 22.74 -47.36
C THR A 440 -34.84 24.11 -47.97
N SER A 441 -34.18 24.59 -49.01
CA SER A 441 -34.73 25.71 -49.81
C SER A 441 -34.01 25.86 -51.15
N GLN A 442 -34.79 25.79 -52.23
CA GLN A 442 -34.50 26.27 -53.59
C GLN A 442 -33.08 26.00 -54.15
N GLY A 443 -32.98 24.97 -54.99
CA GLY A 443 -32.02 24.92 -56.11
C GLY A 443 -30.55 24.63 -55.76
N GLY A 444 -30.12 23.40 -56.07
CA GLY A 444 -28.77 23.04 -56.50
C GLY A 444 -27.57 23.69 -55.79
N GLY A 445 -27.12 23.13 -54.68
CA GLY A 445 -25.79 23.39 -54.12
C GLY A 445 -24.86 22.21 -54.39
N GLY A 446 -24.06 22.27 -55.47
CA GLY A 446 -23.02 21.27 -55.72
C GLY A 446 -21.90 21.29 -54.66
N PHE A 447 -20.91 20.41 -54.86
CA PHE A 447 -19.68 20.36 -54.07
C PHE A 447 -19.13 21.78 -53.78
N SER A 448 -18.91 22.09 -52.49
CA SER A 448 -18.29 23.34 -52.05
C SER A 448 -17.02 23.02 -51.27
N LEU A 449 -15.92 23.66 -51.63
CA LEU A 449 -14.64 23.52 -50.94
C LEU A 449 -14.76 23.81 -49.44
N ASN A 450 -15.55 24.84 -49.06
CA ASN A 450 -15.74 25.20 -47.66
C ASN A 450 -16.42 24.06 -46.88
N ASN A 451 -17.49 23.47 -47.43
CA ASN A 451 -18.21 22.37 -46.80
C ASN A 451 -17.37 21.08 -46.76
N PHE A 452 -16.61 20.81 -47.82
CA PHE A 452 -15.71 19.66 -47.87
C PHE A 452 -14.66 19.73 -46.77
N PHE A 453 -13.97 20.87 -46.65
CA PHE A 453 -12.99 21.05 -45.58
C PHE A 453 -13.63 21.09 -44.20
N GLN A 454 -14.84 21.64 -44.05
CA GLN A 454 -15.54 21.69 -42.77
C GLN A 454 -15.72 20.32 -42.10
N TYR A 455 -16.05 19.27 -42.87
CA TYR A 455 -16.24 17.92 -42.33
C TYR A 455 -14.97 17.06 -42.32
N ILE A 456 -13.94 17.44 -43.09
CA ILE A 456 -12.69 16.66 -43.26
C ILE A 456 -11.51 17.25 -42.47
N ILE A 457 -11.61 18.49 -41.97
CA ILE A 457 -10.52 19.21 -41.29
C ILE A 457 -9.89 18.40 -40.16
N GLY A 458 -10.68 17.69 -39.35
CA GLY A 458 -10.18 16.86 -38.26
C GLY A 458 -9.25 15.74 -38.74
N ILE A 459 -9.68 14.99 -39.77
CA ILE A 459 -8.88 13.93 -40.39
C ILE A 459 -7.59 14.53 -40.96
N LEU A 460 -7.68 15.66 -41.67
CA LEU A 460 -6.51 16.29 -42.28
C LEU A 460 -5.49 16.72 -41.22
N ILE A 461 -5.92 17.39 -40.15
CA ILE A 461 -5.01 17.83 -39.09
C ILE A 461 -4.29 16.62 -38.47
N ILE A 462 -5.02 15.56 -38.12
CA ILE A 462 -4.43 14.37 -37.49
C ILE A 462 -3.46 13.67 -38.45
N VAL A 463 -3.88 13.43 -39.69
CA VAL A 463 -3.05 12.71 -40.68
C VAL A 463 -1.81 13.52 -41.06
N VAL A 464 -1.94 14.83 -41.28
CA VAL A 464 -0.82 15.70 -41.66
C VAL A 464 0.20 15.79 -40.52
N PHE A 465 -0.22 16.00 -39.27
CA PHE A 465 0.71 16.05 -38.15
C PHE A 465 1.37 14.69 -37.89
N THR A 466 0.62 13.60 -38.01
CA THR A 466 1.17 12.23 -37.88
C THR A 466 2.20 11.93 -38.99
N ALA A 467 1.88 12.27 -40.23
CA ALA A 467 2.78 12.09 -41.38
C ALA A 467 4.00 13.02 -41.27
N GLY A 468 3.80 14.27 -40.84
CA GLY A 468 4.88 15.21 -40.58
C GLY A 468 5.84 14.67 -39.52
N TYR A 469 5.33 14.16 -38.40
CA TYR A 469 6.13 13.52 -37.38
C TYR A 469 6.90 12.32 -37.94
N LYS A 470 6.25 11.45 -38.74
CA LYS A 470 6.89 10.31 -39.39
C LYS A 470 8.05 10.72 -40.31
N ILE A 471 7.86 11.78 -41.10
CA ILE A 471 8.87 12.29 -42.05
C ILE A 471 10.05 12.93 -41.32
N ILE A 472 9.77 13.74 -40.29
CA ILE A 472 10.79 14.47 -39.52
C ILE A 472 11.60 13.51 -38.65
N MET A 473 10.92 12.66 -37.87
CA MET A 473 11.55 11.77 -36.88
C MET A 473 12.01 10.43 -37.47
N ARG A 474 11.65 10.13 -38.73
CA ARG A 474 12.06 8.92 -39.47
C ARG A 474 11.91 7.63 -38.67
N THR A 475 10.81 7.50 -37.95
CA THR A 475 10.59 6.37 -37.03
C THR A 475 10.48 5.04 -37.79
N PRO A 476 10.99 3.92 -37.26
CA PRO A 476 10.86 2.62 -37.91
C PRO A 476 9.52 1.95 -37.59
N TRP A 477 9.01 1.13 -38.52
CA TRP A 477 7.97 0.16 -38.21
C TRP A 477 8.55 -0.93 -37.29
N ARG A 478 7.79 -1.32 -36.27
CA ARG A 478 8.23 -2.35 -35.30
C ARG A 478 8.16 -3.73 -35.93
N ASP A 479 9.23 -4.51 -35.83
CA ASP A 479 9.22 -5.92 -36.22
C ASP A 479 8.49 -6.77 -35.18
N LEU A 480 7.48 -7.53 -35.60
CA LEU A 480 6.63 -8.30 -34.69
C LEU A 480 7.29 -9.57 -34.16
N ALA A 481 8.34 -10.07 -34.82
CA ALA A 481 9.09 -11.23 -34.32
C ALA A 481 9.95 -10.87 -33.10
N THR A 482 10.32 -9.59 -32.97
CA THR A 482 11.19 -9.06 -31.90
C THR A 482 10.52 -8.01 -31.02
N ALA A 483 9.30 -7.57 -31.36
CA ALA A 483 8.57 -6.57 -30.58
C ALA A 483 8.28 -7.06 -29.16
N ASP A 484 8.36 -6.14 -28.21
CA ASP A 484 8.27 -6.45 -26.79
C ASP A 484 6.87 -6.91 -26.36
N LEU A 485 6.80 -8.13 -25.80
CA LEU A 485 5.61 -8.74 -25.18
C LEU A 485 5.83 -9.05 -23.68
N ARG A 486 6.99 -8.67 -23.12
CA ARG A 486 7.42 -9.07 -21.77
C ARG A 486 7.54 -7.90 -20.81
N THR A 487 8.09 -6.76 -21.21
CA THR A 487 8.33 -5.64 -20.28
C THR A 487 7.01 -5.02 -19.83
N GLY A 488 6.78 -4.93 -18.53
CA GLY A 488 5.52 -4.44 -17.97
C GLY A 488 4.37 -5.46 -18.02
N ARG A 489 4.63 -6.71 -18.41
CA ARG A 489 3.63 -7.79 -18.31
C ARG A 489 3.45 -8.20 -16.86
N ARG A 490 2.27 -7.92 -16.32
CA ARG A 490 1.92 -8.24 -14.94
C ARG A 490 1.38 -9.67 -14.85
N ARG A 491 2.11 -10.55 -14.18
CA ARG A 491 1.60 -11.87 -13.80
C ARG A 491 0.62 -11.70 -12.64
N LEU A 492 -0.42 -12.52 -12.64
CA LEU A 492 -1.39 -12.55 -11.55
C LEU A 492 -0.70 -12.89 -10.24
N SER A 493 -0.92 -12.08 -9.19
CA SER A 493 -0.55 -12.47 -7.83
C SER A 493 -1.47 -13.57 -7.31
N VAL A 494 -1.05 -14.27 -6.25
CA VAL A 494 -1.88 -15.30 -5.60
C VAL A 494 -3.16 -14.69 -5.03
N GLU A 495 -3.10 -13.45 -4.53
CA GLU A 495 -4.26 -12.69 -4.07
C GLU A 495 -5.26 -12.42 -5.21
N GLU A 496 -4.79 -11.98 -6.38
CA GLU A 496 -5.65 -11.76 -7.55
C GLU A 496 -6.25 -13.07 -8.08
N ILE A 497 -5.51 -14.18 -8.02
CA ILE A 497 -6.02 -15.52 -8.35
C ILE A 497 -7.13 -15.92 -7.38
N ASN A 498 -6.92 -15.77 -6.08
CA ASN A 498 -7.93 -16.07 -5.05
C ASN A 498 -9.17 -15.19 -5.21
N GLN A 499 -8.99 -13.89 -5.51
CA GLN A 499 -10.08 -12.97 -5.81
C GLN A 499 -10.87 -13.41 -7.05
N LEU A 500 -10.18 -13.80 -8.12
CA LEU A 500 -10.79 -14.28 -9.35
C LEU A 500 -11.49 -15.63 -9.13
N ASP A 501 -10.91 -16.55 -8.37
CA ASP A 501 -11.52 -17.83 -8.01
C ASP A 501 -12.76 -17.66 -7.16
N ALA A 502 -12.70 -16.82 -6.12
CA ALA A 502 -13.85 -16.44 -5.33
C ALA A 502 -14.95 -15.88 -6.23
N TYR A 503 -14.61 -14.99 -7.16
CA TYR A 503 -15.55 -14.43 -8.14
C TYR A 503 -16.14 -15.49 -9.08
N TYR A 504 -15.33 -16.39 -9.66
CA TYR A 504 -15.83 -17.42 -10.60
C TYR A 504 -16.59 -18.55 -9.91
N SER A 505 -16.34 -18.80 -8.62
CA SER A 505 -17.08 -19.76 -7.78
C SER A 505 -18.51 -19.29 -7.47
N MET A 506 -18.76 -17.97 -7.51
CA MET A 506 -20.10 -17.42 -7.29
C MET A 506 -21.08 -17.94 -8.35
N SER A 507 -22.33 -18.16 -7.95
CA SER A 507 -23.40 -18.49 -8.89
C SER A 507 -23.56 -17.38 -9.95
N LYS A 508 -24.03 -17.73 -11.15
CA LYS A 508 -24.17 -16.77 -12.27
C LYS A 508 -25.03 -15.55 -11.89
N TRP A 509 -26.04 -15.74 -11.04
CA TRP A 509 -26.87 -14.65 -10.51
C TRP A 509 -26.13 -13.74 -9.52
N ARG A 510 -25.30 -14.29 -8.61
CA ARG A 510 -24.48 -13.48 -7.71
C ARG A 510 -23.43 -12.67 -8.47
N ARG A 511 -22.80 -13.27 -9.48
CA ARG A 511 -21.93 -12.52 -10.42
C ARG A 511 -22.71 -11.44 -11.17
N PHE A 512 -23.93 -11.75 -11.60
CA PHE A 512 -24.79 -10.74 -12.20
C PHE A 512 -25.10 -9.59 -11.23
N ALA A 513 -25.37 -9.87 -9.95
CA ALA A 513 -25.61 -8.86 -8.93
C ALA A 513 -24.41 -7.93 -8.69
N THR A 514 -23.16 -8.41 -8.84
CA THR A 514 -21.95 -7.56 -8.77
C THR A 514 -21.92 -6.49 -9.86
N TYR A 515 -22.68 -6.65 -10.94
CA TYR A 515 -22.81 -5.66 -12.01
C TYR A 515 -23.89 -4.60 -11.70
N VAL A 516 -24.83 -4.88 -10.80
CA VAL A 516 -26.02 -4.05 -10.53
C VAL A 516 -25.88 -3.18 -9.27
N GLN A 517 -24.94 -3.50 -8.37
CA GLN A 517 -24.73 -2.71 -7.15
C GLN A 517 -24.12 -1.33 -7.46
N LEU A 518 -24.94 -0.28 -7.35
CA LEU A 518 -24.60 1.13 -7.57
C LEU A 518 -24.16 1.88 -6.30
N TRP A 519 -24.32 1.28 -5.11
CA TRP A 519 -24.41 2.00 -3.83
C TRP A 519 -23.66 1.37 -2.65
N LEU A 520 -22.64 0.58 -2.91
CA LEU A 520 -21.77 0.05 -1.86
C LEU A 520 -20.32 0.34 -2.28
N SER A 521 -19.54 0.95 -1.38
CA SER A 521 -18.11 1.11 -1.60
C SER A 521 -17.51 -0.26 -1.92
N GLN A 522 -16.41 -0.32 -2.69
CA GLN A 522 -15.75 -1.61 -2.92
C GLN A 522 -15.28 -2.29 -1.61
N LYS A 523 -15.29 -1.60 -0.46
CA LYS A 523 -15.11 -2.19 0.88
C LYS A 523 -16.32 -3.02 1.38
N GLN A 524 -17.48 -2.94 0.72
CA GLN A 524 -18.75 -3.56 1.15
C GLN A 524 -19.21 -4.76 0.33
N LEU A 525 -18.37 -5.27 -0.59
CA LEU A 525 -18.62 -6.50 -1.35
C LEU A 525 -17.75 -7.68 -0.92
N GLN A 526 -16.95 -7.51 0.14
CA GLN A 526 -16.83 -8.61 1.09
C GLN A 526 -18.17 -8.67 1.84
N PRO A 527 -18.73 -9.85 2.13
CA PRO A 527 -19.89 -9.94 2.99
C PRO A 527 -19.50 -9.34 4.35
N GLN A 528 -19.86 -8.07 4.56
CA GLN A 528 -19.89 -7.43 5.88
C GLN A 528 -20.98 -8.14 6.67
N PHE A 529 -20.64 -9.29 7.25
CA PHE A 529 -21.26 -9.69 8.48
C PHE A 529 -20.69 -8.79 9.57
N HIS A 530 -21.32 -7.63 9.76
CA HIS A 530 -21.32 -7.00 11.08
C HIS A 530 -21.97 -7.98 12.05
N LEU A 531 -21.12 -8.73 12.75
CA LEU A 531 -21.50 -9.50 13.90
C LEU A 531 -20.38 -9.27 14.91
N THR A 532 -20.64 -8.36 15.84
CA THR A 532 -20.04 -8.39 17.18
C THR A 532 -20.11 -9.82 17.68
N LYS A 533 -19.00 -10.55 17.62
CA LYS A 533 -18.92 -11.90 18.16
C LYS A 533 -17.62 -12.06 18.94
N PRO A 534 -17.70 -12.39 20.24
CA PRO A 534 -16.53 -12.76 21.01
C PRO A 534 -15.91 -14.05 20.44
N ILE A 535 -14.63 -14.30 20.79
CA ILE A 535 -13.73 -15.45 20.53
C ILE A 535 -14.43 -16.82 20.59
N SER A 536 -15.60 -16.86 21.20
CA SER A 536 -16.45 -18.01 21.34
C SER A 536 -16.91 -18.59 19.98
N ILE A 537 -17.44 -17.80 19.03
CA ILE A 537 -18.25 -18.34 17.90
C ILE A 537 -17.42 -18.86 16.69
N ILE A 538 -16.09 -18.77 16.69
CA ILE A 538 -15.25 -19.29 15.60
C ILE A 538 -15.17 -20.84 15.61
N PHE A 539 -15.58 -21.48 16.69
CA PHE A 539 -15.44 -22.94 16.86
C PHE A 539 -16.59 -23.78 16.30
N LEU A 540 -17.76 -23.21 15.99
CA LEU A 540 -18.98 -23.99 15.71
C LEU A 540 -19.30 -24.23 14.23
N GLU A 541 -18.58 -23.62 13.28
CA GLU A 541 -18.82 -23.84 11.85
C GLU A 541 -17.90 -24.90 11.21
N ARG A 542 -17.02 -25.52 12.00
CA ARG A 542 -15.98 -26.44 11.49
C ARG A 542 -16.34 -27.92 11.47
N GLU A 543 -17.51 -28.33 11.99
CA GLU A 543 -17.89 -29.75 12.11
C GLU A 543 -18.79 -30.30 10.98
N LYS A 544 -19.02 -29.56 9.89
CA LYS A 544 -19.94 -30.03 8.81
C LYS A 544 -19.32 -30.50 7.49
N ASN A 545 -17.99 -30.50 7.34
CA ASN A 545 -17.31 -31.06 6.15
C ASN A 545 -16.23 -32.08 6.54
N MET A 546 -16.63 -33.32 6.83
CA MET A 546 -15.71 -34.47 6.79
C MET A 546 -15.29 -34.70 5.33
N GLU A 547 -14.01 -34.52 5.00
CA GLU A 547 -13.18 -35.48 4.22
C GLU A 547 -11.78 -35.00 3.76
N ALA A 548 -11.27 -33.81 4.11
CA ALA A 548 -9.82 -33.52 3.93
C ALA A 548 -9.26 -32.53 4.95
N ILE A 549 -8.22 -32.94 5.70
CA ILE A 549 -7.42 -32.03 6.53
C ILE A 549 -6.77 -30.99 5.59
N ARG A 550 -7.01 -29.71 5.85
CA ARG A 550 -6.41 -28.57 5.13
C ARG A 550 -5.73 -27.65 6.14
N LEU A 551 -4.41 -27.64 6.12
CA LEU A 551 -3.54 -26.83 6.98
C LEU A 551 -2.47 -26.18 6.10
N PRO A 552 -1.86 -25.04 6.50
CA PRO A 552 -0.69 -24.51 5.83
C PRO A 552 0.38 -25.59 5.64
N GLY A 553 0.90 -25.74 4.42
CA GLY A 553 1.86 -26.79 4.07
C GLY A 553 1.26 -28.17 3.81
N PHE A 554 -0.05 -28.37 4.03
CA PHE A 554 -0.77 -29.61 3.71
C PHE A 554 -2.23 -29.35 3.29
N GLY A 555 -2.48 -29.30 1.98
CA GLY A 555 -3.79 -28.97 1.41
C GLY A 555 -4.08 -27.47 1.31
N LEU A 556 -3.25 -26.62 1.93
CA LEU A 556 -3.16 -25.16 1.71
C LEU A 556 -1.71 -24.78 1.38
N PRO A 557 -1.45 -23.63 0.73
CA PRO A 557 -0.11 -23.09 0.57
C PRO A 557 0.63 -22.96 1.91
N VAL A 558 1.97 -23.06 1.91
CA VAL A 558 2.79 -22.96 3.13
C VAL A 558 2.80 -21.55 3.72
N ASN A 559 2.61 -20.53 2.89
CA ASN A 559 2.43 -19.12 3.27
C ASN A 559 0.96 -18.70 3.36
N TYR A 560 0.05 -19.65 3.61
CA TYR A 560 -1.38 -19.37 3.64
C TYR A 560 -1.72 -18.36 4.76
N MET A 561 -2.48 -17.34 4.40
CA MET A 561 -3.06 -16.36 5.32
C MET A 561 -4.58 -16.30 5.08
N PRO A 562 -5.40 -16.21 6.13
CA PRO A 562 -6.84 -15.99 5.98
C PRO A 562 -7.11 -14.62 5.34
N GLY A 563 -8.22 -14.49 4.62
CA GLY A 563 -8.63 -13.18 4.06
C GLY A 563 -9.13 -12.22 5.16
N ASN A 564 -9.19 -10.92 4.86
CA ASN A 564 -9.78 -9.84 5.69
C ASN A 564 -8.96 -9.34 6.89
N ASN A 565 -7.65 -9.62 6.97
CA ASN A 565 -6.83 -9.37 8.17
C ASN A 565 -7.35 -10.12 9.42
N ASP A 566 -8.00 -11.27 9.22
CA ASP A 566 -8.44 -12.17 10.30
C ASP A 566 -7.24 -12.98 10.86
N HIS A 567 -6.08 -12.34 11.06
CA HIS A 567 -4.84 -12.94 11.58
C HIS A 567 -4.08 -11.95 12.47
N PHE A 568 -3.22 -12.46 13.34
CA PHE A 568 -2.36 -11.62 14.14
C PHE A 568 -1.26 -10.97 13.27
N PRO A 569 -1.06 -9.64 13.33
CA PRO A 569 -0.15 -8.93 12.43
C PRO A 569 1.29 -9.44 12.43
N ILE A 570 1.96 -9.36 11.27
CA ILE A 570 3.33 -9.84 11.07
C ILE A 570 4.28 -8.67 10.89
N LEU A 571 5.36 -8.63 11.68
CA LEU A 571 6.36 -7.55 11.61
C LEU A 571 6.98 -7.39 10.21
N LEU A 572 7.20 -8.49 9.51
CA LEU A 572 7.88 -8.56 8.21
C LEU A 572 6.88 -8.76 7.06
N GLY A 573 5.62 -8.38 7.29
CA GLY A 573 4.52 -8.45 6.35
C GLY A 573 4.58 -7.36 5.27
N SER A 574 3.44 -7.09 4.62
CA SER A 574 3.29 -5.91 3.75
C SER A 574 3.31 -4.64 4.59
N ASP A 575 3.66 -3.48 4.04
CA ASP A 575 3.63 -2.21 4.80
C ASP A 575 2.23 -1.88 5.36
N SER A 576 1.18 -2.57 4.91
CA SER A 576 -0.19 -2.43 5.43
C SER A 576 -0.55 -3.37 6.59
N ASP A 577 0.28 -4.37 6.94
CA ASP A 577 -0.07 -5.41 7.94
C ASP A 577 0.23 -4.97 9.38
N PHE A 578 1.43 -4.44 9.64
CA PHE A 578 1.81 -3.87 10.95
C PHE A 578 2.65 -2.60 10.79
N GLN A 579 2.21 -1.51 11.42
CA GLN A 579 2.97 -0.26 11.51
C GLN A 579 3.00 0.22 12.97
N ALA A 580 4.19 0.34 13.56
CA ALA A 580 4.33 0.89 14.90
C ALA A 580 4.43 2.42 14.85
N ALA A 581 3.75 3.10 15.78
CA ALA A 581 3.85 4.55 15.91
C ALA A 581 5.30 4.95 16.22
N THR A 582 5.76 6.04 15.62
CA THR A 582 7.15 6.49 15.70
C THR A 582 7.43 7.14 17.05
N LEU A 583 8.32 6.54 17.83
CA LEU A 583 8.61 7.00 19.19
C LEU A 583 9.66 8.11 19.19
N THR A 584 9.40 9.15 19.99
CA THR A 584 10.34 10.24 20.22
C THR A 584 11.43 9.82 21.21
N ASN A 585 12.60 10.46 21.17
CA ASN A 585 13.69 10.23 22.14
C ASN A 585 13.18 10.37 23.59
N ARG A 586 12.36 11.40 23.85
CA ARG A 586 11.73 11.63 25.17
C ARG A 586 10.79 10.51 25.58
N GLU A 587 9.95 10.01 24.68
CA GLU A 587 9.02 8.93 25.02
C GLU A 587 9.76 7.62 25.33
N LEU A 588 10.85 7.32 24.63
CA LEU A 588 11.71 6.18 24.96
C LEU A 588 12.36 6.33 26.35
N CYS A 589 12.78 7.53 26.73
CA CYS A 589 13.27 7.81 28.09
C CYS A 589 12.15 7.63 29.14
N MET A 590 10.91 8.06 28.85
CA MET A 590 9.74 7.82 29.71
C MET A 590 9.47 6.34 29.93
N LEU A 591 9.43 5.56 28.85
CA LEU A 591 9.23 4.11 28.91
C LEU A 591 10.35 3.41 29.70
N ARG A 592 11.61 3.82 29.50
CA ARG A 592 12.75 3.32 30.28
C ARG A 592 12.62 3.63 31.77
N PHE A 593 12.23 4.85 32.12
CA PHE A 593 12.01 5.22 33.52
C PHE A 593 10.91 4.36 34.17
N ILE A 594 9.79 4.14 33.47
CA ILE A 594 8.70 3.28 33.95
C ILE A 594 9.19 1.85 34.17
N GLU A 595 9.98 1.29 33.24
CA GLU A 595 10.57 -0.04 33.38
C GLU A 595 11.47 -0.15 34.62
N GLU A 596 12.35 0.84 34.85
CA GLU A 596 13.26 0.87 35.98
C GLU A 596 12.54 0.96 37.33
N ILE A 597 11.55 1.85 37.45
CA ILE A 597 10.76 1.96 38.67
C ILE A 597 10.00 0.67 38.94
N THR A 598 9.38 0.07 37.93
CA THR A 598 8.60 -1.15 38.07
C THR A 598 9.45 -2.41 38.30
N ASN A 599 10.77 -2.32 38.20
CA ASN A 599 11.69 -3.37 38.63
C ASN A 599 12.07 -3.29 40.12
N LYS A 600 11.83 -2.14 40.78
CA LYS A 600 12.07 -1.99 42.21
C LYS A 600 11.09 -2.85 43.01
N PRO A 601 11.51 -3.49 44.12
CA PRO A 601 10.62 -4.27 44.96
C PRO A 601 9.45 -3.43 45.48
N GLU A 602 8.24 -3.98 45.44
CA GLU A 602 7.01 -3.35 45.98
C GLU A 602 6.71 -1.97 45.38
N TRP A 603 7.12 -1.72 44.14
CA TRP A 603 6.93 -0.43 43.48
C TRP A 603 5.46 0.04 43.49
N TRP A 604 4.50 -0.89 43.36
CA TRP A 604 3.06 -0.60 43.32
C TRP A 604 2.51 -0.07 44.65
N ILE A 605 3.18 -0.38 45.76
CA ILE A 605 2.87 0.21 47.08
C ILE A 605 3.62 1.54 47.22
N LYS A 606 4.93 1.51 46.91
CA LYS A 606 5.86 2.64 47.11
C LYS A 606 5.53 3.85 46.26
N VAL A 607 4.86 3.69 45.12
CA VAL A 607 4.44 4.82 44.28
C VAL A 607 3.41 5.72 44.97
N ASN A 608 2.70 5.22 45.99
CA ASN A 608 1.76 6.02 46.77
C ASN A 608 2.44 6.84 47.89
N ASP A 609 3.73 6.59 48.16
CA ASP A 609 4.52 7.36 49.12
C ASP A 609 5.17 8.56 48.43
N GLU A 610 4.71 9.76 48.79
CA GLU A 610 5.21 11.01 48.22
C GLU A 610 6.72 11.17 48.41
N THR A 611 7.27 10.78 49.56
CA THR A 611 8.71 10.92 49.84
C THR A 611 9.54 10.05 48.90
N ILE A 612 9.05 8.85 48.58
CA ILE A 612 9.70 7.93 47.65
C ILE A 612 9.60 8.46 46.23
N THR A 613 8.42 8.92 45.81
CA THR A 613 8.23 9.45 44.44
C THR A 613 9.02 10.74 44.18
N ILE A 614 9.18 11.62 45.18
CA ILE A 614 10.07 12.79 45.12
C ILE A 614 11.51 12.33 44.91
N ARG A 615 11.95 11.29 45.64
CA ARG A 615 13.30 10.74 45.45
C ARG A 615 13.47 10.14 44.06
N TRP A 616 12.54 9.34 43.57
CA TRP A 616 12.61 8.78 42.21
C TRP A 616 12.66 9.86 41.13
N LYS A 617 11.89 10.95 41.31
CA LYS A 617 11.95 12.11 40.43
C LYS A 617 13.32 12.78 40.47
N ALA A 618 13.89 12.99 41.66
CA ALA A 618 15.24 13.57 41.79
C ALA A 618 16.30 12.68 41.11
N GLU A 619 16.25 11.36 41.36
CA GLU A 619 17.15 10.39 40.73
C GLU A 619 17.06 10.42 39.20
N ALA A 620 15.84 10.56 38.64
CA ALA A 620 15.63 10.63 37.20
C ALA A 620 16.14 11.94 36.57
N LEU A 621 16.07 13.06 37.29
CA LEU A 621 16.55 14.36 36.82
C LEU A 621 18.08 14.50 36.94
N GLU A 622 18.72 13.71 37.81
CA GLU A 622 20.18 13.62 37.93
C GLU A 622 20.79 12.61 36.97
N PHE A 623 19.98 11.71 36.38
CA PHE A 623 20.45 10.69 35.46
C PHE A 623 20.88 11.29 34.11
N ASP A 624 22.04 10.86 33.60
CA ASP A 624 22.52 11.27 32.28
C ASP A 624 21.81 10.46 31.17
N TRP A 625 20.69 11.01 30.70
CA TRP A 625 19.89 10.40 29.63
C TRP A 625 20.62 10.37 28.27
N GLY A 626 21.61 11.24 28.06
CA GLY A 626 22.46 11.22 26.88
C GLY A 626 23.33 9.96 26.79
N GLN A 627 23.66 9.36 27.93
CA GLN A 627 24.37 8.07 27.97
C GLN A 627 23.46 6.88 27.59
N TYR A 628 22.16 6.97 27.88
CA TYR A 628 21.20 5.93 27.50
C TYR A 628 20.81 6.03 26.02
N LEU A 629 20.64 7.24 25.51
CA LEU A 629 20.22 7.52 24.14
C LEU A 629 20.94 8.80 23.66
N LYS A 630 21.57 8.80 22.47
CA LYS A 630 22.46 9.89 21.97
C LYS A 630 21.88 11.31 22.13
N TYR A 631 20.54 11.45 22.04
CA TYR A 631 19.81 12.71 22.24
C TYR A 631 18.72 12.61 23.31
N GLY A 632 18.90 11.73 24.28
CA GLY A 632 17.99 11.51 25.39
C GLY A 632 17.84 12.77 26.26
N ASP A 633 16.59 13.07 26.62
CA ASP A 633 16.22 14.20 27.46
C ASP A 633 15.07 13.76 28.38
N PHE A 634 15.03 14.31 29.60
CA PHE A 634 14.02 13.95 30.61
C PHE A 634 13.68 15.14 31.50
N THR A 635 12.45 15.64 31.36
CA THR A 635 12.01 16.87 32.03
C THR A 635 11.28 16.56 33.34
N PRO A 636 11.12 17.56 34.23
CA PRO A 636 10.29 17.41 35.43
C PRO A 636 8.84 17.03 35.11
N ALA A 637 8.28 17.51 33.99
CA ALA A 637 6.93 17.17 33.55
C ALA A 637 6.84 15.70 33.10
N MET A 638 7.86 15.19 32.42
CA MET A 638 7.97 13.77 32.09
C MET A 638 8.02 12.89 33.34
N ALA A 639 8.80 13.27 34.34
CA ALA A 639 8.85 12.55 35.61
C ALA A 639 7.48 12.50 36.31
N ASP A 640 6.78 13.65 36.37
CA ASP A 640 5.45 13.73 36.98
C ASP A 640 4.42 12.89 36.22
N ALA A 641 4.44 12.93 34.88
CA ALA A 641 3.57 12.13 34.03
C ALA A 641 3.82 10.62 34.23
N CYS A 642 5.09 10.19 34.24
CA CYS A 642 5.44 8.79 34.47
C CYS A 642 5.03 8.32 35.87
N ILE A 643 5.27 9.11 36.92
CA ILE A 643 4.85 8.75 38.29
C ILE A 643 3.33 8.60 38.35
N LYS A 644 2.58 9.51 37.73
CA LYS A 644 1.12 9.42 37.63
C LYS A 644 0.68 8.15 36.90
N GLU A 645 1.32 7.80 35.80
CA GLU A 645 1.04 6.57 35.05
C GLU A 645 1.34 5.31 35.89
N ILE A 646 2.47 5.29 36.61
CA ILE A 646 2.83 4.19 37.52
C ILE A 646 1.80 4.06 38.65
N LYS A 647 1.28 5.17 39.19
CA LYS A 647 0.15 5.16 40.16
C LYS A 647 -1.11 4.51 39.58
N LEU A 648 -1.39 4.72 38.29
CA LEU A 648 -2.53 4.09 37.61
C LEU A 648 -2.28 2.60 37.31
N LYS A 649 -1.04 2.22 37.00
CA LYS A 649 -0.64 0.82 36.79
C LYS A 649 -0.56 0.00 38.09
N ALA A 650 -0.33 0.65 39.23
CA ALA A 650 -0.26 0.00 40.54
C ALA A 650 -1.49 -0.86 40.89
N PRO A 651 -2.74 -0.35 40.87
CA PRO A 651 -3.94 -1.16 41.15
C PRO A 651 -4.16 -2.26 40.11
N ILE A 652 -3.77 -2.05 38.85
CA ILE A 652 -3.82 -3.07 37.80
C ILE A 652 -2.93 -4.24 38.21
N TYR A 653 -1.64 -3.97 38.48
CA TYR A 653 -0.70 -5.00 38.90
C TYR A 653 -1.11 -5.65 40.23
N GLU A 654 -1.65 -4.89 41.18
CA GLU A 654 -2.10 -5.43 42.46
C GLU A 654 -3.23 -6.44 42.28
N LYS A 655 -4.22 -6.14 41.43
CA LYS A 655 -5.39 -6.99 41.16
C LYS A 655 -5.06 -8.19 40.28
N THR A 656 -4.27 -7.98 39.22
CA THR A 656 -4.10 -8.97 38.13
C THR A 656 -2.74 -9.67 38.14
N LYS A 657 -1.75 -9.10 38.86
CA LYS A 657 -0.33 -9.49 38.83
C LYS A 657 0.33 -9.33 37.46
N LEU A 658 -0.32 -8.70 36.50
CA LEU A 658 0.20 -8.45 35.15
C LEU A 658 0.48 -6.96 35.00
N LEU A 659 1.66 -6.64 34.48
CA LEU A 659 2.08 -5.27 34.23
C LEU A 659 2.50 -5.10 32.77
N PRO A 660 1.73 -4.35 31.97
CA PRO A 660 2.18 -3.85 30.67
C PRO A 660 3.28 -2.80 30.86
N VAL A 661 4.40 -3.01 30.17
CA VAL A 661 5.55 -2.11 30.01
C VAL A 661 5.87 -1.98 28.53
N TYR A 662 6.61 -0.92 28.16
CA TYR A 662 6.85 -0.58 26.76
C TYR A 662 5.54 -0.56 25.96
N ASP A 663 4.47 -0.08 26.59
CA ASP A 663 3.11 -0.10 26.08
C ASP A 663 2.81 1.17 25.30
N TYR A 664 2.65 0.99 23.99
CA TYR A 664 2.28 2.03 23.02
C TYR A 664 1.40 1.38 21.92
N THR A 665 1.87 1.21 20.68
CA THR A 665 1.19 0.44 19.61
C THR A 665 1.02 -1.03 19.99
N ALA A 666 2.06 -1.64 20.54
CA ALA A 666 2.05 -2.96 21.14
C ALA A 666 2.53 -2.87 22.60
N ALA A 667 2.41 -3.94 23.38
CA ALA A 667 2.91 -3.97 24.75
C ALA A 667 3.61 -5.27 25.11
N ILE A 668 4.51 -5.16 26.08
CA ILE A 668 5.20 -6.26 26.72
C ILE A 668 4.62 -6.39 28.11
N VAL A 669 4.14 -7.58 28.48
CA VAL A 669 3.57 -7.82 29.81
C VAL A 669 4.57 -8.59 30.65
N LYS A 670 4.91 -8.09 31.84
CA LYS A 670 5.76 -8.79 32.81
C LYS A 670 5.02 -9.09 34.11
N SER A 671 5.43 -10.16 34.78
CA SER A 671 4.97 -10.49 36.11
C SER A 671 6.06 -11.16 36.93
N ASP A 672 6.16 -10.79 38.20
CA ASP A 672 7.06 -11.41 39.18
C ASP A 672 6.29 -12.33 40.16
N CYS A 673 4.95 -12.40 40.05
CA CYS A 673 4.07 -13.09 41.01
C CYS A 673 2.95 -13.92 40.36
N LEU A 674 2.96 -14.07 39.04
CA LEU A 674 1.94 -14.83 38.30
C LEU A 674 1.98 -16.33 38.62
N ILE A 675 3.18 -16.88 38.79
CA ILE A 675 3.42 -18.29 39.02
C ILE A 675 3.67 -18.53 40.52
N PRO A 676 2.87 -19.38 41.18
CA PRO A 676 3.09 -19.79 42.56
C PRO A 676 4.42 -20.54 42.77
N ASP A 677 5.02 -20.41 43.96
CA ASP A 677 6.32 -21.01 44.29
C ASP A 677 6.33 -22.55 44.19
N ASP A 678 5.23 -23.21 44.58
CA ASP A 678 5.08 -24.66 44.44
C ASP A 678 5.14 -25.10 42.97
N LEU A 679 4.56 -24.32 42.06
CA LEU A 679 4.59 -24.60 40.63
C LEU A 679 5.99 -24.42 40.03
N TRP A 680 6.77 -23.42 40.49
CA TRP A 680 8.18 -23.31 40.13
C TRP A 680 8.99 -24.54 40.59
N HIS A 681 8.76 -25.00 41.82
CA HIS A 681 9.43 -26.19 42.35
C HIS A 681 9.06 -27.47 41.57
N LEU A 682 7.80 -27.62 41.15
CA LEU A 682 7.36 -28.72 40.31
C LEU A 682 8.06 -28.71 38.95
N LEU A 683 8.21 -27.53 38.33
CA LEU A 683 8.95 -27.41 37.07
C LEU A 683 10.43 -27.77 37.25
N LYS A 684 11.11 -27.20 38.25
CA LYS A 684 12.51 -27.53 38.56
C LYS A 684 12.70 -29.04 38.75
N THR A 685 11.79 -29.68 39.49
CA THR A 685 11.86 -31.11 39.78
C THR A 685 11.61 -31.97 38.54
N GLY A 686 10.60 -31.62 37.73
CA GLY A 686 10.26 -32.37 36.53
C GLY A 686 11.33 -32.26 35.44
N VAL A 687 12.01 -31.10 35.35
CA VAL A 687 13.06 -30.85 34.35
C VAL A 687 14.37 -31.56 34.69
N LYS A 688 14.64 -31.91 35.96
CA LYS A 688 15.85 -32.67 36.35
C LYS A 688 16.03 -33.97 35.57
N ALA A 689 14.96 -34.67 35.23
CA ALA A 689 15.03 -35.90 34.43
C ALA A 689 15.58 -35.67 33.00
N LEU A 690 15.59 -34.43 32.51
CA LEU A 690 16.19 -34.01 31.24
C LEU A 690 17.61 -33.43 31.43
N GLU A 691 17.92 -32.90 32.61
CA GLU A 691 19.24 -32.32 32.93
C GLU A 691 20.25 -33.37 33.40
N ASP A 692 19.79 -34.33 34.21
CA ASP A 692 20.59 -35.36 34.88
C ASP A 692 20.83 -36.56 33.94
N ILE A 693 21.35 -36.27 32.75
CA ILE A 693 21.78 -37.26 31.76
C ILE A 693 23.31 -37.25 31.61
N PRO A 694 23.94 -38.35 31.15
CA PRO A 694 25.38 -38.39 30.90
C PRO A 694 25.83 -37.24 29.99
N ASP A 695 27.04 -36.70 30.22
CA ASP A 695 27.53 -35.53 29.49
C ASP A 695 27.61 -35.76 27.97
N GLU A 696 27.87 -37.00 27.53
CA GLU A 696 27.90 -37.38 26.12
C GLU A 696 26.52 -37.34 25.47
N ALA A 697 25.44 -37.47 26.25
CA ALA A 697 24.07 -37.41 25.80
C ALA A 697 23.48 -35.98 25.85
N LYS A 698 24.22 -35.00 26.37
CA LYS A 698 23.76 -33.60 26.45
C LYS A 698 23.76 -32.94 25.07
N ASP A 699 22.60 -32.42 24.70
CA ASP A 699 22.42 -31.70 23.43
C ASP A 699 22.81 -30.22 23.55
N TRP A 700 24.10 -29.94 23.34
CA TRP A 700 24.61 -28.57 23.32
C TRP A 700 24.25 -27.86 22.01
N HIS A 701 23.74 -26.63 22.14
CA HIS A 701 23.32 -25.83 21.00
C HIS A 701 24.52 -25.51 20.08
N PRO A 702 24.38 -25.68 18.75
CA PRO A 702 25.45 -25.37 17.80
C PRO A 702 25.97 -23.93 17.95
N GLY A 703 27.28 -23.73 17.85
CA GLY A 703 27.91 -22.41 17.94
C GLY A 703 27.92 -21.78 19.35
N SER A 704 27.32 -22.41 20.37
CA SER A 704 27.27 -21.85 21.74
C SER A 704 28.55 -22.07 22.55
N ASN A 705 29.52 -22.81 22.01
CA ASN A 705 30.74 -23.24 22.72
C ASN A 705 30.42 -23.96 24.05
N GLY A 706 29.39 -24.82 24.05
CA GLY A 706 28.98 -25.61 25.22
C GLY A 706 28.40 -24.77 26.37
N LYS A 707 27.75 -23.64 26.05
CA LYS A 707 27.09 -22.77 27.05
C LYS A 707 25.58 -22.91 27.04
N VAL A 708 24.97 -23.24 25.90
CA VAL A 708 23.51 -23.35 25.78
C VAL A 708 23.13 -24.82 25.66
N LEU A 709 22.46 -25.35 26.67
CA LEU A 709 21.98 -26.72 26.73
C LEU A 709 20.50 -26.77 26.33
N ASN A 710 20.20 -27.54 25.29
CA ASN A 710 18.83 -27.76 24.82
C ASN A 710 18.23 -28.97 25.55
N LEU A 711 17.15 -28.77 26.30
CA LEU A 711 16.45 -29.86 26.97
C LEU A 711 15.26 -30.32 26.14
N VAL A 712 14.45 -29.36 25.69
CA VAL A 712 13.38 -29.56 24.70
C VAL A 712 13.53 -28.44 23.70
N HIS A 713 13.97 -28.76 22.47
CA HIS A 713 14.16 -27.75 21.44
C HIS A 713 13.27 -28.02 20.23
N PRO A 714 12.45 -27.04 19.78
CA PRO A 714 11.48 -27.27 18.72
C PRO A 714 12.11 -27.55 17.34
N SER A 715 13.36 -27.11 17.13
CA SER A 715 14.15 -27.48 15.93
C SER A 715 14.69 -28.92 15.94
N MET A 716 14.51 -29.68 17.01
CA MET A 716 14.78 -31.12 16.99
C MET A 716 13.54 -31.86 16.50
N TYR A 717 13.72 -32.79 15.56
CA TYR A 717 12.63 -33.53 14.91
C TYR A 717 11.50 -32.62 14.36
N PRO A 718 11.82 -31.54 13.60
CA PRO A 718 10.80 -30.69 12.99
C PRO A 718 10.02 -31.50 11.94
N LEU A 719 8.93 -30.94 11.43
CA LEU A 719 8.38 -31.40 10.15
C LEU A 719 9.43 -31.15 9.07
N VAL A 720 9.77 -32.17 8.29
CA VAL A 720 10.67 -32.10 7.14
C VAL A 720 9.86 -32.43 5.89
N HIS A 721 9.61 -31.41 5.08
CA HIS A 721 8.85 -31.55 3.84
C HIS A 721 9.52 -32.54 2.87
N GLY A 722 8.73 -33.46 2.32
CA GLY A 722 9.19 -34.58 1.50
C GLY A 722 9.67 -35.80 2.29
N LYS A 723 9.73 -35.75 3.63
CA LYS A 723 10.16 -36.88 4.47
C LYS A 723 9.15 -37.24 5.56
N SER A 724 8.74 -36.25 6.36
CA SER A 724 7.83 -36.46 7.50
C SER A 724 6.46 -36.99 7.07
N ARG A 725 5.83 -37.79 7.94
CA ARG A 725 4.51 -38.38 7.69
C ARG A 725 3.40 -37.65 8.42
N ILE A 726 2.21 -37.60 7.81
CA ILE A 726 0.99 -37.02 8.36
C ILE A 726 -0.16 -38.03 8.29
N LEU A 727 -0.94 -38.12 9.36
CA LEU A 727 -2.15 -38.95 9.41
C LEU A 727 -3.35 -38.24 8.78
N LEU A 728 -4.09 -38.99 7.97
CA LEU A 728 -5.36 -38.56 7.38
C LEU A 728 -6.55 -39.09 8.20
N GLY A 729 -7.56 -38.25 8.40
CA GLY A 729 -8.87 -38.69 8.92
C GLY A 729 -8.97 -38.89 10.44
N ARG A 730 -7.88 -38.78 11.20
CA ARG A 730 -7.91 -38.75 12.68
C ARG A 730 -6.77 -37.91 13.27
N ARG A 731 -6.91 -37.54 14.55
CA ARG A 731 -5.88 -36.83 15.32
C ARG A 731 -5.18 -37.77 16.29
N ILE A 732 -3.90 -37.51 16.55
CA ILE A 732 -3.06 -38.25 17.48
C ILE A 732 -3.27 -37.69 18.89
N GLY A 733 -3.80 -38.52 19.78
CA GLY A 733 -3.91 -38.20 21.20
C GLY A 733 -2.63 -38.55 21.96
N LEU A 734 -2.38 -37.88 23.09
CA LEU A 734 -1.19 -38.05 23.92
C LEU A 734 -0.94 -39.51 24.34
N ALA A 735 -1.99 -40.24 24.72
CA ALA A 735 -1.90 -41.63 25.20
C ALA A 735 -1.56 -42.63 24.07
N GLU A 736 -2.06 -42.36 22.85
CA GLU A 736 -1.93 -43.24 21.68
C GLU A 736 -0.71 -42.88 20.82
N ALA A 737 0.00 -41.79 21.14
CA ALA A 737 1.02 -41.20 20.26
C ALA A 737 2.11 -42.19 19.79
N LEU A 738 2.51 -43.14 20.64
CA LEU A 738 3.53 -44.14 20.29
C LEU A 738 3.00 -45.27 19.40
N ASN A 739 1.69 -45.53 19.41
CA ASN A 739 1.05 -46.55 18.58
C ASN A 739 1.01 -46.12 17.10
N ASP A 740 1.10 -44.82 16.86
CA ASP A 740 0.97 -44.21 15.53
C ASP A 740 2.29 -44.03 14.80
N CYS A 741 3.41 -44.38 15.45
CA CYS A 741 4.76 -44.34 14.88
C CYS A 741 4.80 -45.01 13.48
N GLY A 742 5.26 -44.25 12.49
CA GLY A 742 5.45 -44.71 11.11
C GLY A 742 4.21 -44.77 10.22
N GLN A 743 3.03 -44.50 10.78
CA GLN A 743 1.80 -44.43 10.01
C GLN A 743 1.69 -43.10 9.23
N GLY A 744 0.78 -43.04 8.25
CA GLY A 744 0.47 -41.83 7.49
C GLY A 744 1.20 -41.68 6.16
N LEU A 745 0.84 -40.62 5.43
CA LEU A 745 1.41 -40.29 4.12
C LEU A 745 2.55 -39.30 4.27
N ILE A 746 3.52 -39.33 3.36
CA ILE A 746 4.60 -38.34 3.33
C ILE A 746 4.00 -36.97 2.98
N VAL A 747 4.32 -35.96 3.78
CA VAL A 747 3.98 -34.56 3.47
C VAL A 747 4.84 -34.14 2.29
N GLU A 748 4.20 -33.78 1.17
CA GLU A 748 4.91 -33.39 -0.04
C GLU A 748 5.73 -32.11 0.17
N LYS A 749 6.78 -31.95 -0.66
CA LYS A 749 7.56 -30.72 -0.67
C LYS A 749 6.74 -29.59 -1.33
N PRO A 750 6.60 -28.42 -0.68
CA PRO A 750 5.91 -27.28 -1.27
C PRO A 750 6.57 -26.90 -2.59
N THR A 751 5.77 -26.63 -3.61
CA THR A 751 6.29 -26.21 -4.92
C THR A 751 6.77 -24.75 -4.86
N ASP A 752 7.74 -24.37 -5.68
CA ASP A 752 8.22 -22.97 -5.80
C ASP A 752 7.09 -21.94 -5.91
N LYS A 753 5.98 -22.29 -6.56
CA LYS A 753 4.80 -21.42 -6.72
C LYS A 753 4.04 -21.18 -5.41
N SER A 754 4.10 -22.12 -4.47
CA SER A 754 3.46 -22.01 -3.15
C SER A 754 4.26 -21.17 -2.14
N ILE A 755 5.49 -20.79 -2.49
CA ILE A 755 6.39 -20.00 -1.64
C ILE A 755 6.61 -18.60 -2.26
N LYS A 756 6.58 -18.50 -3.60
CA LYS A 756 6.71 -17.22 -4.33
C LYS A 756 5.46 -16.34 -4.12
N GLY A 757 5.58 -15.37 -3.23
CA GLY A 757 4.57 -14.37 -2.88
C GLY A 757 5.20 -13.31 -1.98
N GLU A 758 4.39 -12.41 -1.40
CA GLU A 758 4.87 -11.28 -0.59
C GLU A 758 5.75 -11.69 0.61
N PHE A 759 5.55 -12.89 1.14
CA PHE A 759 6.24 -13.39 2.35
C PHE A 759 7.28 -14.49 2.11
N TRP A 760 7.80 -14.60 0.88
CA TRP A 760 8.73 -15.67 0.52
C TRP A 760 10.04 -15.64 1.33
N HIS A 761 10.48 -14.46 1.77
CA HIS A 761 11.73 -14.26 2.52
C HIS A 761 11.65 -14.70 3.98
N CYS A 762 10.45 -14.90 4.53
CA CYS A 762 10.22 -15.30 5.91
C CYS A 762 9.52 -16.66 6.06
N THR A 763 9.33 -17.41 4.97
CA THR A 763 8.66 -18.72 4.94
C THR A 763 9.65 -19.85 4.62
N SER A 764 9.62 -20.97 5.35
CA SER A 764 10.44 -22.14 5.02
C SER A 764 9.74 -23.12 4.06
N ALA A 765 10.48 -23.57 3.04
CA ALA A 765 10.08 -24.62 2.12
C ALA A 765 10.33 -26.03 2.67
N ASN A 766 11.25 -26.13 3.64
CA ASN A 766 11.87 -27.40 4.01
C ASN A 766 11.39 -27.85 5.38
N PHE A 767 11.17 -26.92 6.31
CA PHE A 767 10.98 -27.21 7.72
C PHE A 767 9.80 -26.46 8.33
N GLN A 768 9.18 -27.05 9.35
CA GLN A 768 8.22 -26.37 10.21
C GLN A 768 8.33 -26.92 11.64
N TRP A 769 8.33 -26.06 12.64
CA TRP A 769 8.13 -26.50 14.02
C TRP A 769 6.74 -27.12 14.23
N LEU A 770 6.69 -28.15 15.07
CA LEU A 770 5.45 -28.88 15.38
C LEU A 770 4.91 -28.45 16.75
N PRO A 771 3.84 -27.64 16.81
CA PRO A 771 3.15 -27.36 18.07
C PRO A 771 2.49 -28.62 18.63
N CYS A 772 2.24 -28.60 19.94
CA CYS A 772 1.26 -29.48 20.56
C CYS A 772 -0.12 -28.80 20.61
N ASP A 773 -1.15 -29.62 20.49
CA ASP A 773 -2.53 -29.19 20.60
C ASP A 773 -2.95 -29.16 22.06
N VAL A 774 -3.61 -28.08 22.44
CA VAL A 774 -4.01 -27.78 23.80
C VAL A 774 -5.50 -27.47 23.82
N SER A 775 -6.24 -28.20 24.64
CA SER A 775 -7.66 -27.96 24.87
C SER A 775 -7.87 -27.12 26.13
N VAL A 776 -8.76 -26.15 26.03
CA VAL A 776 -9.22 -25.30 27.13
C VAL A 776 -10.72 -25.55 27.27
N GLU A 777 -11.11 -26.18 28.37
CA GLU A 777 -12.51 -26.48 28.66
C GLU A 777 -12.81 -26.12 30.12
N ASN A 778 -13.82 -25.27 30.34
CA ASN A 778 -14.22 -24.81 31.67
C ASN A 778 -13.03 -24.28 32.51
N GLY A 779 -12.14 -23.50 31.88
CA GLY A 779 -10.99 -22.91 32.55
C GLY A 779 -9.81 -23.86 32.77
N ARG A 780 -9.98 -25.16 32.50
CA ARG A 780 -8.92 -26.16 32.63
C ARG A 780 -8.20 -26.35 31.31
N VAL A 781 -6.87 -26.30 31.37
CA VAL A 781 -5.98 -26.57 30.23
C VAL A 781 -5.54 -28.03 30.24
N THR A 782 -5.62 -28.70 29.09
CA THR A 782 -5.14 -30.07 28.89
C THR A 782 -4.38 -30.16 27.56
N ILE A 783 -3.18 -30.75 27.57
CA ILE A 783 -2.41 -31.02 26.35
C ILE A 783 -2.98 -32.29 25.69
N GLU A 784 -3.54 -32.17 24.49
CA GLU A 784 -4.19 -33.27 23.77
C GLU A 784 -3.22 -34.14 22.97
N SER A 785 -2.10 -33.58 22.49
CA SER A 785 -1.08 -34.29 21.70
C SER A 785 0.31 -34.20 22.33
N TYR A 786 1.25 -35.05 21.90
CA TYR A 786 2.59 -35.05 22.50
C TYR A 786 3.35 -33.74 22.24
N ILE A 787 4.20 -33.31 23.16
CA ILE A 787 5.11 -32.18 22.94
C ILE A 787 6.28 -32.67 22.09
N ASN A 788 6.59 -31.97 20.99
CA ASN A 788 7.71 -32.35 20.14
C ASN A 788 9.01 -32.41 20.95
N ASN A 789 9.79 -33.49 20.75
CA ASN A 789 11.01 -33.79 21.51
C ASN A 789 10.83 -34.02 23.03
N LEU A 790 9.61 -34.25 23.53
CA LEU A 790 9.35 -34.63 24.92
C LEU A 790 8.55 -35.94 24.99
N HIS A 791 9.20 -37.02 25.42
CA HIS A 791 8.60 -38.36 25.39
C HIS A 791 7.34 -38.46 26.27
N PRO A 792 6.17 -38.88 25.72
CA PRO A 792 4.88 -38.80 26.42
C PRO A 792 4.76 -39.72 27.64
N VAL A 793 5.41 -40.90 27.63
CA VAL A 793 5.43 -41.83 28.77
C VAL A 793 6.55 -41.53 29.77
N LYS A 794 7.82 -41.48 29.31
CA LYS A 794 9.01 -41.28 30.16
C LYS A 794 8.98 -39.97 30.95
N HIS A 795 8.43 -38.90 30.35
CA HIS A 795 8.31 -37.58 30.97
C HIS A 795 6.85 -37.18 31.22
N SER A 796 5.96 -38.16 31.39
CA SER A 796 4.52 -37.95 31.65
C SER A 796 4.25 -37.01 32.82
N SER A 797 5.10 -37.00 33.85
CA SER A 797 4.99 -36.11 35.02
C SER A 797 5.19 -34.62 34.70
N LEU A 798 5.85 -34.29 33.58
CA LEU A 798 6.12 -32.90 33.19
C LEU A 798 4.95 -32.27 32.42
N TYR A 799 4.11 -33.06 31.75
CA TYR A 799 2.97 -32.58 30.97
C TYR A 799 1.96 -31.78 31.84
N PRO A 800 1.45 -32.30 32.98
CA PRO A 800 0.55 -31.54 33.85
C PRO A 800 1.18 -30.29 34.46
N VAL A 801 2.51 -30.24 34.57
CA VAL A 801 3.20 -29.04 35.03
C VAL A 801 3.13 -27.98 33.93
N ILE A 802 3.48 -28.32 32.69
CA ILE A 802 3.43 -27.41 31.54
C ILE A 802 1.99 -26.91 31.28
N GLU A 803 0.98 -27.77 31.41
CA GLU A 803 -0.45 -27.38 31.34
C GLU A 803 -0.78 -26.21 32.27
N LYS A 804 -0.29 -26.24 33.51
CA LYS A 804 -0.50 -25.15 34.48
C LYS A 804 0.22 -23.87 34.08
N PHE A 805 1.42 -23.96 33.49
CA PHE A 805 2.10 -22.77 32.96
C PHE A 805 1.34 -22.16 31.78
N ILE A 806 0.79 -22.98 30.89
CA ILE A 806 -0.08 -22.53 29.80
C ILE A 806 -1.34 -21.86 30.38
N GLU A 807 -2.01 -22.47 31.35
CA GLU A 807 -3.18 -21.89 32.03
C GLU A 807 -2.89 -20.51 32.61
N LYS A 808 -1.73 -20.34 33.26
CA LYS A 808 -1.30 -19.04 33.81
C LYS A 808 -0.92 -18.03 32.73
N ALA A 809 -0.49 -18.47 31.55
CA ALA A 809 -0.15 -17.60 30.43
C ALA A 809 -1.38 -17.00 29.74
N LEU A 810 -2.53 -17.69 29.75
CA LEU A 810 -3.71 -17.32 28.96
C LEU A 810 -4.17 -15.86 29.13
N PRO A 811 -4.31 -15.30 30.35
CA PRO A 811 -4.72 -13.91 30.51
C PRO A 811 -3.70 -12.91 29.95
N ALA A 812 -2.40 -13.22 30.05
CA ALA A 812 -1.35 -12.36 29.53
C ALA A 812 -1.28 -12.42 27.99
N TRP A 813 -1.44 -13.61 27.41
CA TRP A 813 -1.55 -13.77 25.96
C TRP A 813 -2.78 -13.07 25.39
N ASP A 814 -3.93 -13.16 26.04
CA ASP A 814 -5.14 -12.44 25.62
C ASP A 814 -4.94 -10.91 25.61
N ILE A 815 -4.25 -10.34 26.61
CA ILE A 815 -3.91 -8.91 26.63
C ILE A 815 -2.98 -8.55 25.46
N VAL A 816 -1.91 -9.31 25.27
CA VAL A 816 -0.93 -9.07 24.21
C VAL A 816 -1.58 -9.19 22.82
N TYR A 817 -2.45 -10.17 22.65
CA TYR A 817 -3.16 -10.42 21.40
C TYR A 817 -4.12 -9.27 21.06
N ARG A 818 -4.88 -8.76 22.03
CA ARG A 818 -5.84 -7.66 21.84
C ARG A 818 -5.20 -6.27 21.80
N TRP A 819 -3.94 -6.13 22.21
CA TRP A 819 -3.33 -4.82 22.46
C TRP A 819 -3.35 -3.91 21.24
N LEU A 820 -3.01 -4.45 20.08
CA LEU A 820 -2.86 -3.72 18.81
C LEU A 820 -4.15 -2.98 18.41
N GLU A 821 -5.32 -3.52 18.77
CA GLU A 821 -6.61 -2.97 18.40
C GLU A 821 -7.27 -2.18 19.54
N GLU A 822 -7.26 -2.71 20.76
CA GLU A 822 -8.05 -2.18 21.87
C GLU A 822 -7.30 -1.12 22.69
N PHE A 823 -5.99 -1.29 22.84
CA PHE A 823 -5.18 -0.50 23.77
C PHE A 823 -4.07 0.36 23.16
N PRO A 824 -4.00 0.64 21.83
CA PRO A 824 -2.88 1.40 21.30
C PRO A 824 -2.88 2.84 21.84
N MET A 825 -1.71 3.33 22.24
CA MET A 825 -1.49 4.68 22.75
C MET A 825 -0.11 5.25 22.35
N GLN A 826 0.06 6.56 22.39
CA GLN A 826 1.32 7.25 22.10
C GLN A 826 1.40 8.56 22.89
N ARG A 827 2.31 8.62 23.87
CA ARG A 827 2.36 9.68 24.89
C ARG A 827 2.73 11.03 24.30
N LEU A 828 3.65 11.04 23.33
CA LEU A 828 4.18 12.25 22.71
C LEU A 828 3.98 12.21 21.20
N LYS A 829 3.05 13.03 20.70
CA LYS A 829 2.82 13.25 19.26
C LYS A 829 3.46 14.54 18.79
N ILE A 830 4.05 14.51 17.59
CA ILE A 830 4.73 15.65 16.98
C ILE A 830 4.23 15.82 15.56
N GLU A 831 3.73 17.00 15.23
CA GLU A 831 3.28 17.37 13.88
C GLU A 831 4.37 18.15 13.12
N GLN A 832 5.36 18.71 13.84
CA GLN A 832 6.45 19.49 13.27
C GLN A 832 7.77 19.25 14.00
N ALA A 833 8.78 18.77 13.28
CA ALA A 833 10.15 18.65 13.75
C ALA A 833 10.93 19.91 13.33
N ARG A 834 11.23 20.79 14.31
CA ARG A 834 11.98 22.02 14.08
C ARG A 834 12.89 22.38 15.24
N THR A 835 13.90 23.20 14.99
CA THR A 835 14.71 23.83 16.03
C THR A 835 14.18 25.24 16.39
N ARG A 836 14.51 25.71 17.60
CA ARG A 836 14.23 27.07 18.05
C ARG A 836 15.54 27.85 18.20
N CYS A 837 15.84 28.73 17.26
CA CYS A 837 16.99 29.63 17.32
C CYS A 837 16.92 30.56 18.55
N ARG A 838 17.89 30.42 19.48
CA ARG A 838 18.09 31.32 20.64
C ARG A 838 18.98 32.52 20.30
N THR A 839 19.72 32.48 19.18
CA THR A 839 20.70 33.49 18.77
C THR A 839 20.32 34.21 17.47
N LYS A 840 19.04 34.57 17.31
CA LYS A 840 18.50 35.13 16.05
C LYS A 840 19.30 36.31 15.50
N ARG A 841 19.77 37.21 16.37
CA ARG A 841 20.57 38.37 15.98
C ARG A 841 21.92 37.97 15.41
N THR A 842 22.59 36.99 16.01
CA THR A 842 23.87 36.46 15.52
C THR A 842 23.67 35.76 14.18
N CYS A 843 22.64 34.93 14.05
CA CYS A 843 22.32 34.22 12.82
C CYS A 843 21.90 35.15 11.67
N ALA A 844 21.17 36.24 11.96
CA ALA A 844 20.73 37.21 10.97
C ALA A 844 21.86 38.12 10.48
N ASN A 845 22.93 38.27 11.26
CA ASN A 845 24.10 39.07 10.92
C ASN A 845 25.22 38.25 10.25
N SER A 846 24.97 36.97 9.96
CA SER A 846 25.89 36.06 9.28
C SER A 846 25.49 35.88 7.82
N ASP A 847 26.48 35.76 6.94
CA ASP A 847 26.30 35.50 5.51
C ASP A 847 25.64 34.13 5.22
N HIS A 848 25.68 33.17 6.16
CA HIS A 848 25.19 31.78 5.96
C HIS A 848 23.80 31.52 6.57
N THR A 849 23.09 32.55 7.05
CA THR A 849 21.70 32.56 7.59
C THR A 849 21.23 31.28 8.32
N CYS A 850 21.23 31.29 9.66
CA CYS A 850 20.64 30.26 10.54
C CYS A 850 21.08 28.79 10.29
N THR A 851 22.31 28.60 9.85
CA THR A 851 23.00 27.29 9.72
C THR A 851 24.13 27.15 10.75
N PRO A 852 24.78 25.98 10.90
CA PRO A 852 25.97 25.84 11.75
C PRO A 852 27.10 26.83 11.40
N LEU A 853 27.19 27.21 10.13
CA LEU A 853 28.16 28.20 9.63
C LEU A 853 27.89 29.62 10.15
N ALA A 854 26.75 29.87 10.80
CA ALA A 854 26.43 31.17 11.39
C ALA A 854 27.15 31.44 12.73
N ARG A 855 27.97 30.51 13.23
CA ARG A 855 28.77 30.73 14.44
C ARG A 855 29.79 31.86 14.20
N PRO A 856 29.95 32.81 15.13
CA PRO A 856 31.05 33.79 15.05
C PRO A 856 32.41 33.11 14.94
N THR A 857 33.17 33.47 13.90
CA THR A 857 34.54 33.00 13.67
C THR A 857 35.48 33.60 14.71
N ARG A 858 36.43 32.81 15.20
CA ARG A 858 37.45 33.27 16.15
C ARG A 858 38.71 33.69 15.41
N ASP A 859 39.57 34.47 16.08
CA ASP A 859 40.82 34.97 15.50
C ASP A 859 41.83 33.83 15.18
N ASP A 860 41.67 32.65 15.78
CA ASP A 860 42.47 31.43 15.55
C ASP A 860 41.99 30.54 14.39
N GLU A 861 40.96 30.97 13.65
CA GLU A 861 40.28 30.16 12.63
C GLU A 861 40.43 30.79 11.22
N PRO A 862 40.56 29.99 10.14
CA PRO A 862 40.62 30.50 8.76
C PRO A 862 39.34 31.25 8.36
N HIS A 863 39.45 32.11 7.34
CA HIS A 863 38.29 32.83 6.80
C HIS A 863 37.31 31.86 6.12
N ARG A 864 36.02 31.91 6.52
CA ARG A 864 34.97 30.96 6.07
C ARG A 864 34.79 30.83 4.55
N ARG A 865 35.09 31.88 3.77
CA ARG A 865 34.91 31.86 2.30
C ARG A 865 35.86 30.91 1.58
N GLU A 866 36.98 30.52 2.19
CA GLU A 866 38.00 29.68 1.54
C GLU A 866 37.70 28.17 1.60
N TYR A 867 36.87 27.70 2.55
CA TYR A 867 36.52 26.27 2.70
C TYR A 867 35.03 25.94 2.46
N ASP A 868 34.21 26.95 2.14
CA ASP A 868 32.76 26.84 1.97
C ASP A 868 32.37 25.92 0.78
N GLU A 869 33.27 25.75 -0.20
CA GLU A 869 33.02 24.96 -1.43
C GLU A 869 32.95 23.44 -1.18
N ASN A 870 33.45 22.94 -0.04
CA ASN A 870 33.51 21.51 0.29
C ASN A 870 32.82 21.16 1.62
N TYR A 871 31.84 21.94 2.08
CA TYR A 871 31.07 21.63 3.31
C TYR A 871 30.11 20.43 3.13
N SER A 872 30.66 19.26 2.82
CA SER A 872 29.96 17.98 2.81
C SER A 872 29.90 17.43 4.23
N ASP A 873 28.70 17.19 4.78
CA ASP A 873 28.50 16.62 6.12
C ASP A 873 29.06 15.18 6.28
N SER A 874 29.62 14.56 5.24
CA SER A 874 30.02 13.14 5.23
C SER A 874 31.39 12.80 5.85
N GLU A 875 32.24 13.78 6.16
CA GLU A 875 33.66 13.53 6.48
C GLU A 875 34.05 13.54 7.98
N ILE A 876 33.09 13.76 8.88
CA ILE A 876 33.31 13.55 10.32
C ILE A 876 32.72 12.19 10.67
N SER A 877 33.57 11.18 10.83
CA SER A 877 33.13 9.92 11.43
C SER A 877 32.66 10.19 12.86
N ASP A 878 31.47 9.67 13.21
CA ASP A 878 30.90 9.70 14.57
C ASP A 878 31.78 8.94 15.62
N SER A 879 33.00 8.52 15.26
CA SER A 879 33.98 7.84 16.11
C SER A 879 34.73 8.77 17.07
N ASP A 880 34.70 10.08 16.83
CA ASP A 880 35.56 11.02 17.56
C ASP A 880 34.77 11.67 18.72
N ASP A 881 34.79 10.95 19.84
CA ASP A 881 34.43 11.36 21.21
C ASP A 881 35.18 12.65 21.60
N ASP A 882 34.48 13.76 21.85
CA ASP A 882 35.00 14.87 22.67
C ASP A 882 33.89 15.88 23.09
N THR A 883 33.05 15.47 24.03
CA THR A 883 32.61 16.41 25.07
C THR A 883 33.81 16.76 25.95
N PRO A 884 34.05 18.03 26.35
CA PRO A 884 35.21 18.38 27.17
C PRO A 884 35.26 17.55 28.46
N ARG A 885 36.14 16.55 28.50
CA ARG A 885 36.56 15.87 29.72
C ARG A 885 37.63 16.71 30.40
N GLU A 886 37.23 17.79 31.06
CA GLU A 886 38.11 18.44 32.03
C GLU A 886 37.99 17.72 33.38
N ASN A 887 39.06 16.97 33.69
CA ASN A 887 39.57 16.64 35.02
C ASN A 887 38.57 16.53 36.18
N LEU A 888 38.23 15.29 36.60
CA LEU A 888 37.93 14.99 38.00
C LEU A 888 38.43 13.58 38.37
N GLN A 889 39.76 13.49 38.50
CA GLN A 889 40.42 12.56 39.42
C GLN A 889 40.23 13.12 40.85
N HIS A 890 40.01 12.24 41.84
CA HIS A 890 39.93 12.46 43.31
C HIS A 890 38.55 12.64 44.02
N TRP A 891 38.07 11.51 44.53
CA TRP A 891 37.36 11.20 45.80
C TRP A 891 37.00 12.31 46.83
N ARG A 892 35.74 12.28 47.34
CA ARG A 892 35.31 11.88 48.71
C ARG A 892 33.78 11.94 48.89
N GLU A 893 33.23 11.02 49.70
CA GLU A 893 31.80 10.83 50.05
C GLU A 893 31.19 11.97 50.91
N PRO A 894 29.85 12.16 51.01
CA PRO A 894 29.00 11.32 51.89
C PRO A 894 27.52 11.04 51.47
N LYS A 895 27.09 9.79 51.76
CA LYS A 895 25.80 9.29 52.31
C LYS A 895 24.50 9.16 51.46
N ARG A 896 24.29 7.89 51.03
CA ARG A 896 23.09 7.03 51.11
C ARG A 896 21.77 7.49 50.45
N THR A 897 21.48 7.03 49.22
CA THR A 897 20.65 5.85 48.86
C THR A 897 20.37 5.83 47.34
N LEU A 898 21.24 5.21 46.53
CA LEU A 898 20.95 4.68 45.18
C LEU A 898 22.18 3.88 44.69
N LYS A 899 22.70 2.98 45.54
CA LYS A 899 24.03 2.37 45.33
C LYS A 899 24.04 0.84 45.31
N ALA A 900 22.89 0.19 45.13
CA ALA A 900 22.83 -1.27 45.11
C ALA A 900 22.78 -1.92 43.71
N THR A 901 22.64 -1.16 42.63
CA THR A 901 22.42 -1.75 41.28
C THR A 901 23.56 -1.50 40.28
N LEU A 902 24.49 -0.55 40.54
CA LEU A 902 25.42 -0.09 39.49
C LEU A 902 26.92 -0.10 39.85
N ARG A 903 27.41 -1.12 40.57
CA ARG A 903 28.86 -1.35 40.70
C ARG A 903 29.24 -2.84 40.57
N ARG A 904 29.28 -3.35 39.33
CA ARG A 904 30.19 -4.46 38.96
C ARG A 904 30.53 -4.54 37.46
N PHE A 905 30.40 -3.44 36.72
CA PHE A 905 30.89 -3.33 35.34
C PHE A 905 32.10 -2.40 35.31
N ARG A 906 33.19 -2.87 34.66
CA ARG A 906 34.40 -2.12 34.27
C ARG A 906 35.53 -1.99 35.31
N LYS A 907 36.20 -3.11 35.58
CA LYS A 907 37.67 -3.18 35.56
C LYS A 907 38.03 -4.50 34.87
N GLU A 908 39.02 -4.46 33.99
CA GLU A 908 39.53 -5.56 33.14
C GLU A 908 38.70 -5.90 31.89
N THR A 909 38.70 -4.95 30.95
CA THR A 909 38.74 -5.24 29.50
C THR A 909 39.68 -4.21 28.91
N ASP A 910 40.97 -4.44 29.13
CA ASP A 910 42.04 -3.74 28.43
C ASP A 910 43.25 -4.67 28.40
N ARG A 911 43.23 -5.61 27.44
CA ARG A 911 44.36 -6.31 26.80
C ARG A 911 43.90 -7.62 26.15
N SER A 912 44.47 -7.87 24.95
CA SER A 912 44.51 -9.15 24.20
C SER A 912 43.22 -9.45 23.40
N ASP A 913 43.20 -9.79 22.10
CA ASP A 913 44.17 -10.11 21.03
C ASP A 913 43.42 -9.87 19.68
N SER A 914 43.99 -9.32 18.59
CA SER A 914 44.82 -9.97 17.55
C SER A 914 44.48 -11.42 17.17
N GLU A 915 44.35 -11.63 15.85
CA GLU A 915 44.47 -12.89 15.09
C GLU A 915 43.44 -14.01 15.31
N TYR A 916 42.68 -14.36 14.27
CA TYR A 916 43.02 -15.52 13.42
C TYR A 916 42.11 -15.67 12.19
N GLU A 917 42.76 -16.18 11.15
CA GLU A 917 42.41 -16.50 9.77
C GLU A 917 41.16 -17.36 9.52
N SER A 918 40.63 -17.27 8.29
CA SER A 918 40.18 -18.46 7.57
C SER A 918 40.41 -18.30 6.07
N GLU A 919 41.25 -19.18 5.54
CA GLU A 919 41.70 -19.36 4.16
C GLU A 919 40.61 -19.88 3.21
N ASP A 920 40.72 -19.40 1.97
CA ASP A 920 40.52 -19.98 0.63
C ASP A 920 39.74 -21.30 0.41
N TYR A 921 38.87 -21.23 -0.61
CA TYR A 921 38.77 -22.28 -1.63
C TYR A 921 38.64 -21.66 -3.04
N ASP A 922 39.54 -22.13 -3.89
CA ASP A 922 39.94 -21.74 -5.24
C ASP A 922 39.00 -22.27 -6.35
N SER A 923 38.86 -21.53 -7.46
CA SER A 923 39.01 -22.05 -8.84
C SER A 923 38.79 -20.98 -9.94
N SER A 924 39.90 -20.49 -10.48
CA SER A 924 40.31 -20.49 -11.91
C SER A 924 39.49 -19.85 -13.06
N GLU A 925 40.24 -19.04 -13.84
CA GLU A 925 40.23 -18.85 -15.32
C GLU A 925 39.08 -17.99 -15.90
N ASP A 926 39.28 -16.95 -16.72
CA ASP A 926 40.28 -16.71 -17.76
C ASP A 926 40.48 -15.21 -18.08
N ARG A 927 41.67 -14.91 -18.62
CA ARG A 927 42.07 -13.63 -19.21
C ARG A 927 41.37 -13.41 -20.55
N ASP A 928 41.15 -12.13 -20.91
CA ASP A 928 41.62 -11.58 -22.20
C ASP A 928 41.18 -10.10 -22.35
N MET A 929 42.17 -9.21 -22.24
CA MET A 929 42.25 -7.93 -22.98
C MET A 929 42.65 -8.26 -24.44
N PRO A 930 42.55 -7.39 -25.49
CA PRO A 930 42.72 -5.93 -25.39
C PRO A 930 42.03 -5.01 -26.47
N ASP A 931 42.41 -3.73 -26.36
CA ASP A 931 42.67 -2.72 -27.43
C ASP A 931 41.50 -1.99 -28.13
N SER A 932 41.57 -0.69 -28.46
CA SER A 932 42.67 0.28 -28.47
C SER A 932 42.16 1.74 -28.64
N GLN A 933 42.89 2.69 -28.02
CA GLN A 933 43.45 3.97 -28.53
C GLN A 933 42.56 4.87 -29.43
N THR A 934 42.45 6.18 -29.23
CA THR A 934 43.43 7.29 -29.09
C THR A 934 42.67 8.53 -28.53
N GLU A 935 43.19 9.65 -28.03
CA GLU A 935 44.51 10.30 -27.96
C GLU A 935 44.38 11.48 -26.95
N ASP A 936 45.52 11.75 -26.27
CA ASP A 936 46.08 13.05 -25.87
C ASP A 936 45.49 13.95 -24.77
N GLY A 937 46.39 14.28 -23.82
CA GLY A 937 46.37 15.51 -23.03
C GLY A 937 46.97 15.37 -21.63
N GLU A 938 48.31 15.25 -21.53
CA GLU A 938 49.10 15.37 -20.28
C GLU A 938 48.92 16.74 -19.62
N GLU A 939 48.90 16.80 -18.28
CA GLU A 939 49.65 17.81 -17.51
C GLU A 939 49.80 17.38 -16.04
N ASP A 940 51.05 17.44 -15.58
CA ASP A 940 51.59 17.15 -14.26
C ASP A 940 50.93 17.99 -13.13
N GLU A 941 50.99 17.52 -11.89
CA GLU A 941 51.31 18.42 -10.77
C GLU A 941 51.87 17.70 -9.54
N ASN A 942 52.85 18.38 -8.93
CA ASN A 942 53.87 17.90 -8.01
C ASN A 942 53.39 17.75 -6.56
N GLU A 943 54.16 16.94 -5.82
CA GLU A 943 54.30 16.99 -4.37
C GLU A 943 54.81 18.38 -3.91
N GLU A 944 54.12 19.02 -2.96
CA GLU A 944 54.74 20.01 -2.06
C GLU A 944 54.29 19.78 -0.62
N GLU A 945 55.24 19.33 0.21
CA GLU A 945 55.24 19.53 1.65
C GLU A 945 55.22 21.04 1.96
N GLN A 946 54.18 21.54 2.64
CA GLN A 946 54.22 22.86 3.27
C GLN A 946 54.18 22.76 4.80
N GLU A 947 55.11 23.52 5.39
CA GLU A 947 55.41 23.63 6.81
C GLU A 947 54.19 24.03 7.65
N ARG A 948 54.04 23.35 8.79
CA ARG A 948 53.09 23.66 9.85
C ARG A 948 53.36 25.03 10.46
N ASP A 949 52.49 26.00 10.19
CA ASP A 949 52.26 27.12 11.09
C ASP A 949 51.50 26.62 12.34
N SER A 950 52.15 26.69 13.49
CA SER A 950 51.73 26.04 14.75
C SER A 950 50.50 26.65 15.44
N ASN A 951 49.77 27.56 14.79
CA ASN A 951 48.62 28.28 15.37
C ASN A 951 47.30 28.15 14.58
N HIS A 952 47.25 27.37 13.50
CA HIS A 952 46.02 27.24 12.72
C HIS A 952 45.19 26.01 13.14
N VAL A 953 43.93 26.25 13.51
CA VAL A 953 42.98 25.19 13.88
C VAL A 953 42.57 24.41 12.64
N SER A 954 42.57 23.07 12.69
CA SER A 954 42.18 22.23 11.55
C SER A 954 40.71 22.43 11.15
N GLU A 955 40.40 22.29 9.86
CA GLU A 955 39.03 22.43 9.33
C GLU A 955 38.02 21.50 10.03
N LYS A 956 38.43 20.26 10.35
CA LYS A 956 37.63 19.31 11.14
C LYS A 956 37.25 19.87 12.51
N GLU A 957 38.18 20.51 13.20
CA GLU A 957 37.93 21.11 14.52
C GLU A 957 37.03 22.35 14.42
N VAL A 958 37.18 23.18 13.38
CA VAL A 958 36.27 24.32 13.11
C VAL A 958 34.85 23.83 12.85
N LYS A 959 34.68 22.80 12.02
CA LYS A 959 33.38 22.19 11.72
C LYS A 959 32.72 21.57 12.97
N ARG A 960 33.51 20.91 13.82
CA ARG A 960 33.05 20.40 15.12
C ARG A 960 32.55 21.54 16.02
N ARG A 961 33.26 22.67 16.09
CA ARG A 961 32.86 23.87 16.84
C ARG A 961 31.56 24.48 16.32
N ASP A 962 31.40 24.56 15.00
CA ASP A 962 30.18 25.03 14.33
C ASP A 962 28.96 24.18 14.70
N LEU A 963 29.06 22.86 14.57
CA LEU A 963 27.99 21.92 14.92
C LEU A 963 27.65 21.95 16.41
N CYS A 964 28.67 22.01 17.29
CA CYS A 964 28.49 22.12 18.73
C CYS A 964 27.78 23.42 19.12
N TRP A 965 28.18 24.55 18.52
CA TRP A 965 27.51 25.83 18.72
C TRP A 965 26.06 25.80 18.25
N PHE A 966 25.81 25.24 17.07
CA PHE A 966 24.46 25.15 16.50
C PHE A 966 23.54 24.31 17.38
N SER A 967 23.99 23.12 17.83
CA SER A 967 23.22 22.25 18.72
C SER A 967 22.83 22.94 20.03
N LYS A 968 23.75 23.74 20.61
CA LYS A 968 23.53 24.51 21.85
C LYS A 968 22.60 25.71 21.66
N THR A 969 22.71 26.42 20.54
CA THR A 969 21.93 27.66 20.27
C THR A 969 20.59 27.40 19.58
N HIS A 970 20.41 26.22 18.97
CA HIS A 970 19.22 25.78 18.26
C HIS A 970 18.70 24.45 18.87
N PRO A 971 18.19 24.47 20.11
CA PRO A 971 17.55 23.30 20.69
C PRO A 971 16.31 22.90 19.88
N VAL A 972 16.06 21.60 19.78
CA VAL A 972 14.84 21.05 19.18
C VAL A 972 13.62 21.45 20.00
N VAL A 973 12.52 21.73 19.30
CA VAL A 973 11.21 21.91 19.93
C VAL A 973 10.59 20.52 20.15
N ALA A 974 10.85 19.94 21.32
CA ALA A 974 10.28 18.65 21.72
C ALA A 974 8.99 18.86 22.56
N PRO A 975 7.96 18.00 22.40
CA PRO A 975 6.72 18.09 23.14
C PRO A 975 6.93 17.70 24.61
N GLU A 976 6.10 18.27 25.48
CA GLU A 976 5.94 17.81 26.87
C GLU A 976 4.70 16.92 26.97
N PRO A 977 4.67 15.94 27.88
CA PRO A 977 3.50 15.10 28.06
C PRO A 977 2.32 15.90 28.61
N SER A 978 1.11 15.51 28.22
CA SER A 978 -0.12 16.07 28.78
C SER A 978 -0.18 15.84 30.30
N PRO A 979 -0.74 16.77 31.08
CA PRO A 979 -1.06 16.54 32.50
C PRO A 979 -1.99 15.34 32.72
N GLU A 980 -2.78 14.95 31.72
CA GLU A 980 -3.67 13.79 31.75
C GLU A 980 -2.99 12.54 31.19
N SER A 981 -3.10 11.41 31.89
CA SER A 981 -2.52 10.15 31.41
C SER A 981 -3.36 9.58 30.28
N GLN A 982 -2.70 9.10 29.23
CA GLN A 982 -3.33 8.47 28.08
C GLN A 982 -3.52 6.95 28.24
N LEU A 983 -3.20 6.40 29.42
CA LEU A 983 -3.34 4.96 29.70
C LEU A 983 -4.80 4.53 29.54
N LYS A 984 -5.07 3.72 28.52
CA LYS A 984 -6.41 3.16 28.24
C LYS A 984 -6.69 1.89 29.04
N PHE A 985 -5.66 1.06 29.23
CA PHE A 985 -5.76 -0.26 29.85
C PHE A 985 -6.07 -0.18 31.35
N ARG A 986 -7.04 -0.97 31.80
CA ARG A 986 -7.54 -1.04 33.17
C ARG A 986 -7.50 -2.46 33.72
N ALA A 987 -7.70 -2.58 35.03
CA ALA A 987 -7.66 -3.87 35.71
C ALA A 987 -8.84 -4.78 35.32
N GLU A 988 -9.95 -4.19 34.86
CA GLU A 988 -11.15 -4.88 34.37
C GLU A 988 -10.96 -5.48 32.98
N ASP A 989 -9.98 -5.02 32.22
CA ASP A 989 -9.69 -5.52 30.88
C ASP A 989 -8.95 -6.87 30.90
N VAL A 990 -8.47 -7.31 32.07
CA VAL A 990 -7.87 -8.62 32.27
C VAL A 990 -8.98 -9.65 32.47
N LYS A 991 -9.19 -10.47 31.44
CA LYS A 991 -10.20 -11.52 31.41
C LYS A 991 -9.73 -12.75 32.17
N SER A 992 -10.65 -13.39 32.90
CA SER A 992 -10.39 -14.75 33.41
C SER A 992 -10.37 -15.75 32.25
N VAL A 993 -9.81 -16.95 32.46
CA VAL A 993 -9.81 -18.00 31.42
C VAL A 993 -11.23 -18.32 30.93
N HIS A 994 -12.23 -18.26 31.82
CA HIS A 994 -13.64 -18.44 31.46
C HIS A 994 -14.18 -17.30 30.59
N ASP A 995 -13.77 -16.05 30.84
CA ASP A 995 -14.24 -14.90 30.06
C ASP A 995 -13.55 -14.80 28.69
N ILE A 996 -12.32 -15.32 28.57
CA ILE A 996 -11.61 -15.46 27.28
C ILE A 996 -12.37 -16.47 26.39
N PHE A 997 -12.84 -17.57 26.99
CA PHE A 997 -13.55 -18.65 26.29
C PHE A 997 -14.96 -18.84 26.87
N PRO A 998 -15.92 -17.93 26.61
CA PRO A 998 -17.22 -17.92 27.28
C PRO A 998 -18.19 -18.98 26.74
N GLU A 999 -17.88 -19.62 25.62
CA GLU A 999 -18.72 -20.67 25.06
C GLU A 999 -18.52 -22.03 25.71
N PRO A 1000 -19.59 -22.82 25.88
CA PRO A 1000 -19.48 -24.20 26.33
C PRO A 1000 -18.77 -25.06 25.27
N GLY A 1001 -17.85 -25.92 25.73
CA GLY A 1001 -17.12 -26.90 24.92
C GLY A 1001 -15.60 -26.63 24.82
N PRO A 1002 -14.81 -27.64 24.40
CA PRO A 1002 -13.36 -27.52 24.33
C PRO A 1002 -12.91 -26.56 23.23
N LYS A 1003 -12.13 -25.54 23.62
CA LYS A 1003 -11.47 -24.60 22.70
C LYS A 1003 -10.03 -25.04 22.49
N ARG A 1004 -9.58 -25.12 21.24
CA ARG A 1004 -8.25 -25.63 20.90
C ARG A 1004 -7.28 -24.51 20.56
N LEU A 1005 -6.09 -24.61 21.13
CA LEU A 1005 -4.92 -23.77 20.89
C LEU A 1005 -3.76 -24.65 20.45
N GLN A 1006 -2.76 -24.03 19.84
CA GLN A 1006 -1.52 -24.70 19.46
C GLN A 1006 -0.34 -23.99 20.13
N VAL A 1007 0.47 -24.76 20.86
CA VAL A 1007 1.59 -24.22 21.65
C VAL A 1007 2.86 -24.99 21.31
N ILE A 1008 3.92 -24.26 20.97
CA ILE A 1008 5.26 -24.81 20.82
C ILE A 1008 5.98 -24.64 22.16
N VAL A 1009 6.63 -25.70 22.65
CA VAL A 1009 7.31 -25.73 23.95
C VAL A 1009 8.81 -25.80 23.74
N LYS A 1010 9.57 -24.97 24.46
CA LYS A 1010 11.02 -24.99 24.48
C LYS A 1010 11.53 -24.90 25.91
N LEU A 1011 12.47 -25.77 26.27
CA LEU A 1011 13.22 -25.74 27.52
C LEU A 1011 14.70 -25.63 27.18
N ALA A 1012 15.34 -24.56 27.65
CA ALA A 1012 16.74 -24.30 27.38
C ALA A 1012 17.41 -23.69 28.60
N ASN A 1013 18.66 -24.09 28.81
CA ASN A 1013 19.49 -23.61 29.90
C ASN A 1013 20.75 -22.97 29.35
N ILE A 1014 21.18 -21.86 29.96
CA ILE A 1014 22.50 -21.29 29.72
C ILE A 1014 23.35 -21.58 30.96
N HIS A 1015 24.47 -22.26 30.77
CA HIS A 1015 25.45 -22.57 31.80
C HIS A 1015 26.73 -21.78 31.54
N LEU A 1016 27.25 -21.16 32.60
CA LEU A 1016 28.52 -20.47 32.62
C LEU A 1016 29.42 -21.15 33.65
N THR A 1017 30.67 -21.38 33.27
CA THR A 1017 31.70 -21.94 34.15
C THR A 1017 32.81 -20.91 34.34
N PRO A 1018 33.66 -21.03 35.37
CA PRO A 1018 34.82 -20.16 35.53
C PRO A 1018 35.72 -20.08 34.28
N GLU A 1019 35.81 -21.16 33.50
CA GLU A 1019 36.57 -21.24 32.24
C GLU A 1019 35.84 -20.56 31.07
N LYS A 1020 34.50 -20.50 31.13
CA LYS A 1020 33.63 -19.89 30.11
C LYS A 1020 32.66 -18.91 30.77
N PRO A 1021 33.16 -17.79 31.35
CA PRO A 1021 32.42 -17.00 32.33
C PRO A 1021 31.39 -16.02 31.75
N THR A 1022 31.35 -15.89 30.42
CA THR A 1022 30.54 -14.88 29.72
C THR A 1022 29.68 -15.51 28.62
N TYR A 1023 28.39 -15.18 28.61
CA TYR A 1023 27.50 -15.38 27.47
C TYR A 1023 27.52 -14.11 26.60
N PRO A 1024 27.90 -14.20 25.30
CA PRO A 1024 28.08 -13.02 24.45
C PRO A 1024 26.77 -12.34 24.04
N GLY A 1025 25.61 -12.98 24.25
CA GLY A 1025 24.31 -12.51 23.76
C GLY A 1025 23.75 -13.39 22.64
N GLY A 1026 22.49 -13.19 22.31
CA GLY A 1026 21.80 -13.81 21.17
C GLY A 1026 21.74 -12.87 19.95
N SER A 1027 21.34 -13.41 18.79
CA SER A 1027 21.04 -12.61 17.60
C SER A 1027 19.67 -11.93 17.72
N TRP A 1028 19.47 -10.84 16.97
CA TRP A 1028 18.15 -10.24 16.78
C TRP A 1028 17.29 -11.13 15.89
N HIS A 1029 16.12 -11.54 16.39
CA HIS A 1029 15.20 -12.39 15.65
C HIS A 1029 13.74 -12.14 16.08
N THR A 1030 12.81 -12.70 15.30
CA THR A 1030 11.41 -12.94 15.73
C THR A 1030 11.29 -14.44 16.00
N GLU A 1031 10.35 -14.87 16.83
CA GLU A 1031 10.21 -16.30 17.11
C GLU A 1031 9.60 -17.02 15.91
N GLY A 1032 10.29 -18.06 15.46
CA GLY A 1032 9.83 -18.92 14.37
C GLY A 1032 9.94 -18.31 12.96
N GLN A 1033 9.32 -19.00 12.01
CA GLN A 1033 9.14 -18.54 10.63
C GLN A 1033 7.64 -18.35 10.34
N LEU A 1034 7.30 -17.69 9.23
CA LEU A 1034 5.91 -17.36 8.93
C LEU A 1034 5.00 -18.60 8.88
N ASN A 1035 5.47 -19.72 8.33
CA ASN A 1035 4.70 -20.97 8.25
C ASN A 1035 4.39 -21.61 9.62
N GLU A 1036 4.92 -21.05 10.70
CA GLU A 1036 4.63 -21.48 12.08
C GLU A 1036 3.59 -20.57 12.75
N HIS A 1037 3.26 -19.42 12.15
CA HIS A 1037 2.25 -18.46 12.57
C HIS A 1037 2.30 -18.13 14.08
N ILE A 1038 3.49 -17.96 14.65
CA ILE A 1038 3.65 -17.61 16.07
C ILE A 1038 3.21 -16.15 16.26
N CYS A 1039 2.20 -15.92 17.10
CA CYS A 1039 1.69 -14.58 17.40
C CYS A 1039 2.24 -14.01 18.71
N SER A 1040 2.57 -14.84 19.68
CA SER A 1040 3.07 -14.38 20.99
C SER A 1040 3.99 -15.39 21.67
N THR A 1041 4.92 -14.86 22.47
CA THR A 1041 5.90 -15.61 23.24
C THR A 1041 5.68 -15.39 24.74
N ALA A 1042 5.75 -16.46 25.53
CA ALA A 1042 5.83 -16.43 26.97
C ALA A 1042 7.16 -17.04 27.45
N LEU A 1043 7.94 -16.29 28.22
CA LEU A 1043 9.20 -16.73 28.83
C LEU A 1043 9.05 -16.80 30.35
N PHE A 1044 9.41 -17.94 30.92
CA PHE A 1044 9.39 -18.21 32.35
C PHE A 1044 10.80 -18.50 32.84
N TYR A 1045 11.36 -17.59 33.63
CA TYR A 1045 12.70 -17.70 34.20
C TYR A 1045 12.66 -18.50 35.49
N TYR A 1046 12.71 -19.83 35.37
CA TYR A 1046 12.44 -20.70 36.50
C TYR A 1046 13.62 -20.85 37.45
N ASP A 1047 14.86 -20.66 37.00
CA ASP A 1047 16.05 -20.81 37.84
C ASP A 1047 17.23 -19.98 37.29
N ASN A 1048 17.68 -18.98 38.05
CA ASN A 1048 18.84 -18.16 37.71
C ASN A 1048 19.78 -18.10 38.91
N GLU A 1049 21.05 -18.47 38.73
CA GLU A 1049 22.03 -18.53 39.81
C GLU A 1049 23.38 -17.97 39.36
N ASN A 1050 24.02 -17.16 40.20
CA ASN A 1050 25.37 -16.65 40.02
C ASN A 1050 25.66 -15.96 38.66
N ILE A 1051 24.69 -15.22 38.12
CA ILE A 1051 24.84 -14.41 36.91
C ILE A 1051 24.64 -12.92 37.23
N THR A 1052 25.25 -12.05 36.44
CA THR A 1052 24.88 -10.63 36.41
C THR A 1052 23.46 -10.47 35.85
N ASP A 1053 22.88 -9.28 36.04
CA ASP A 1053 21.58 -8.96 35.45
C ASP A 1053 21.54 -9.30 33.95
N SER A 1054 20.53 -10.06 33.55
CA SER A 1054 20.32 -10.49 32.17
C SER A 1054 19.11 -9.75 31.61
N TYR A 1055 19.23 -9.19 30.41
CA TYR A 1055 18.18 -8.42 29.76
C TYR A 1055 17.76 -9.05 28.44
N ILE A 1056 16.53 -8.75 28.03
CA ILE A 1056 16.03 -8.99 26.68
C ILE A 1056 15.65 -7.63 26.08
N ASP A 1057 16.27 -7.30 24.95
CA ASP A 1057 16.03 -6.04 24.25
C ASP A 1057 15.00 -6.25 23.14
N PHE A 1058 14.24 -5.21 22.84
CA PHE A 1058 13.17 -5.19 21.84
C PHE A 1058 13.37 -4.03 20.87
N ARG A 1059 13.11 -4.28 19.60
CA ARG A 1059 13.10 -3.27 18.53
C ARG A 1059 12.00 -3.54 17.51
N THR A 1060 11.57 -2.51 16.80
CA THR A 1060 10.60 -2.62 15.70
C THR A 1060 10.80 -1.50 14.67
N MET A 1061 10.00 -1.47 13.61
CA MET A 1061 10.07 -0.41 12.58
C MET A 1061 9.17 0.78 12.95
N ALA A 1062 9.70 1.99 12.79
CA ALA A 1062 8.94 3.23 12.77
C ALA A 1062 7.99 3.29 11.56
N ASN A 1063 6.89 4.03 11.71
CA ASN A 1063 5.94 4.25 10.64
C ASN A 1063 6.53 5.20 9.58
N ALA A 1064 6.65 4.72 8.33
CA ALA A 1064 7.16 5.54 7.23
C ALA A 1064 6.21 6.69 6.88
N GLU A 1065 4.89 6.48 6.92
CA GLU A 1065 3.92 7.52 6.60
C GLU A 1065 3.97 8.65 7.63
N GLU A 1066 4.19 8.34 8.92
CA GLU A 1066 4.35 9.38 9.96
C GLU A 1066 5.62 10.20 9.78
N LEU A 1067 6.63 9.69 9.06
CA LEU A 1067 7.89 10.38 8.80
C LEU A 1067 7.90 11.13 7.45
N ASP A 1068 6.87 10.98 6.63
CA ASP A 1068 6.74 11.63 5.32
C ASP A 1068 6.22 13.08 5.44
N GLU A 1069 6.56 13.96 4.48
CA GLU A 1069 6.26 15.41 4.48
C GLU A 1069 4.75 15.71 4.51
N GLY A 1070 3.90 14.71 4.25
CA GLY A 1070 2.44 14.80 4.38
C GLY A 1070 1.91 14.79 5.81
N PHE A 1071 2.67 14.25 6.77
CA PHE A 1071 2.25 14.06 8.16
C PHE A 1071 3.17 14.73 9.18
N LEU A 1072 4.49 14.74 8.93
CA LEU A 1072 5.48 15.42 9.76
C LEU A 1072 6.14 16.54 8.98
N SER A 1073 5.96 17.78 9.44
CA SER A 1073 6.64 18.93 8.84
C SER A 1073 8.08 19.04 9.35
N TYR A 1074 9.06 18.96 8.46
CA TYR A 1074 10.47 19.23 8.73
C TYR A 1074 11.09 20.10 7.62
N GLU A 1075 12.25 20.72 7.88
CA GLU A 1075 12.96 21.50 6.86
C GLU A 1075 13.77 20.58 5.94
N GLN A 1076 13.83 20.90 4.64
CA GLN A 1076 14.58 20.12 3.66
C GLN A 1076 16.04 19.96 4.10
N TYR A 1077 16.58 18.74 4.01
CA TYR A 1077 17.91 18.36 4.52
C TYR A 1077 18.11 18.44 6.06
N ASP A 1078 17.07 18.71 6.87
CA ASP A 1078 17.16 18.76 8.34
C ASP A 1078 17.00 17.38 9.02
N TRP A 1079 17.78 16.41 8.54
CA TRP A 1079 17.84 15.06 9.13
C TRP A 1079 18.34 15.08 10.58
N LYS A 1080 19.16 16.08 10.96
CA LYS A 1080 19.67 16.26 12.33
C LYS A 1080 18.54 16.55 13.31
N THR A 1081 17.56 17.38 12.94
CA THR A 1081 16.40 17.60 13.80
C THR A 1081 15.56 16.34 13.92
N ILE A 1082 15.38 15.56 12.85
CA ILE A 1082 14.70 14.26 12.95
C ILE A 1082 15.42 13.32 13.90
N GLN A 1083 16.74 13.14 13.78
CA GLN A 1083 17.53 12.29 14.68
C GLN A 1083 17.51 12.78 16.15
N ARG A 1084 17.41 14.09 16.36
CA ARG A 1084 17.29 14.67 17.71
C ARG A 1084 15.88 14.55 18.29
N VAL A 1085 14.84 14.48 17.45
CA VAL A 1085 13.44 14.31 17.87
C VAL A 1085 13.11 12.84 18.08
N PHE A 1086 13.45 12.00 17.10
CA PHE A 1086 13.14 10.58 17.02
C PHE A 1086 14.43 9.77 17.13
N ALA A 1087 14.37 8.58 17.72
CA ALA A 1087 15.53 7.70 17.84
C ALA A 1087 15.83 6.96 16.52
N ILE A 1088 16.16 7.71 15.46
CA ILE A 1088 16.42 7.22 14.10
C ILE A 1088 17.76 7.81 13.64
N GLU A 1089 18.76 6.98 13.33
CA GLU A 1089 20.15 7.41 13.07
C GLU A 1089 20.48 7.78 11.61
N TRP A 1090 21.33 8.80 11.42
CA TRP A 1090 21.93 9.26 10.15
C TRP A 1090 23.29 9.96 10.42
N PRO A 1091 24.33 9.97 9.53
CA PRO A 1091 24.45 9.40 8.17
C PRO A 1091 25.04 7.99 8.17
N GLY A 1092 24.48 7.08 7.34
CA GLY A 1092 25.00 5.70 7.24
C GLY A 1092 23.98 4.57 7.11
N GLY A 1093 22.70 4.84 6.81
CA GLY A 1093 21.80 3.75 6.41
C GLY A 1093 20.29 3.93 6.47
N GLY A 1094 19.73 5.12 6.76
CA GLY A 1094 18.29 5.41 6.61
C GLY A 1094 17.31 4.41 7.25
N SER A 1095 17.73 3.68 8.28
CA SER A 1095 16.95 2.58 8.84
C SER A 1095 15.78 3.10 9.66
N ARG A 1096 14.57 2.62 9.38
CA ARG A 1096 13.37 2.88 10.19
C ARG A 1096 13.37 2.13 11.53
N ILE A 1097 14.42 1.40 11.88
CA ILE A 1097 14.44 0.54 13.06
C ILE A 1097 14.62 1.38 14.33
N GLN A 1098 13.70 1.27 15.29
CA GLN A 1098 13.80 1.87 16.62
C GLN A 1098 14.00 0.80 17.69
N SER A 1099 15.02 1.00 18.52
CA SER A 1099 15.20 0.25 19.77
C SER A 1099 14.17 0.73 20.79
N VAL A 1100 13.19 -0.12 21.10
CA VAL A 1100 12.06 0.21 21.99
C VAL A 1100 12.51 0.20 23.46
N GLY A 1101 13.32 -0.79 23.85
CA GLY A 1101 13.88 -0.88 25.19
C GLY A 1101 14.18 -2.31 25.64
N SER A 1102 14.45 -2.46 26.93
CA SER A 1102 15.02 -3.69 27.51
C SER A 1102 14.30 -4.09 28.79
N VAL A 1103 13.90 -5.36 28.91
CA VAL A 1103 13.30 -5.90 30.12
C VAL A 1103 14.32 -6.74 30.90
N LEU A 1104 14.42 -6.51 32.21
CA LEU A 1104 15.25 -7.34 33.09
C LEU A 1104 14.66 -8.75 33.21
N THR A 1105 15.49 -9.80 33.11
CA THR A 1105 15.10 -11.21 33.14
C THR A 1105 15.72 -11.92 34.34
N ARG A 1106 14.98 -11.94 35.46
CA ARG A 1106 15.40 -12.51 36.75
C ARG A 1106 14.58 -13.74 37.11
N GLU A 1107 15.05 -14.52 38.07
CA GLU A 1107 14.32 -15.69 38.57
C GLU A 1107 12.88 -15.31 38.97
N LYS A 1108 11.94 -16.22 38.70
CA LYS A 1108 10.49 -16.09 38.95
C LYS A 1108 9.77 -15.04 38.10
N ARG A 1109 10.47 -14.37 37.18
CA ARG A 1109 9.82 -13.48 36.22
C ARG A 1109 9.16 -14.29 35.09
N ALA A 1110 7.93 -13.95 34.78
CA ALA A 1110 7.22 -14.30 33.56
C ALA A 1110 7.17 -13.07 32.64
N LEU A 1111 7.42 -13.28 31.35
CA LEU A 1111 7.44 -12.22 30.33
C LEU A 1111 6.62 -12.66 29.12
N PHE A 1112 5.76 -11.78 28.62
CA PHE A 1112 4.86 -12.03 27.49
C PHE A 1112 4.99 -10.89 26.49
N PHE A 1113 5.19 -11.22 25.22
CA PHE A 1113 5.31 -10.21 24.18
C PHE A 1113 4.79 -10.74 22.83
N PRO A 1114 4.28 -9.85 21.97
CA PRO A 1114 3.82 -10.24 20.64
C PRO A 1114 4.98 -10.40 19.67
N ASN A 1115 4.78 -11.22 18.64
CA ASN A 1115 5.79 -11.46 17.60
C ASN A 1115 5.91 -10.31 16.57
N VAL A 1116 5.44 -9.10 16.94
CA VAL A 1116 5.65 -7.83 16.21
C VAL A 1116 6.89 -7.06 16.68
N PHE A 1117 7.65 -7.64 17.62
CA PHE A 1117 8.97 -7.14 18.03
C PHE A 1117 10.05 -8.11 17.58
N GLN A 1118 11.17 -7.57 17.08
CA GLN A 1118 12.41 -8.31 17.13
C GLN A 1118 12.97 -8.23 18.55
N HIS A 1119 13.49 -9.34 19.06
CA HIS A 1119 14.14 -9.40 20.35
C HIS A 1119 15.50 -10.08 20.28
N HIS A 1120 16.34 -9.79 21.27
CA HIS A 1120 17.56 -10.55 21.51
C HIS A 1120 17.90 -10.58 23.00
N VAL A 1121 18.65 -11.59 23.43
CA VAL A 1121 19.13 -11.71 24.81
C VAL A 1121 20.49 -11.01 24.93
N ASN A 1122 20.65 -10.11 25.90
CA ASN A 1122 21.90 -9.38 26.08
C ASN A 1122 23.01 -10.27 26.64
N SER A 1123 24.24 -9.80 26.48
CA SER A 1123 25.38 -10.42 27.14
C SER A 1123 25.26 -10.37 28.66
N PHE A 1124 25.70 -11.42 29.33
CA PHE A 1124 25.82 -11.48 30.79
C PHE A 1124 26.97 -12.40 31.17
N LYS A 1125 27.45 -12.26 32.40
CA LYS A 1125 28.58 -13.03 32.91
C LYS A 1125 28.33 -13.55 34.31
N LEU A 1126 29.25 -14.37 34.81
CA LEU A 1126 29.22 -14.80 36.21
C LEU A 1126 29.28 -13.59 37.15
N ALA A 1127 28.41 -13.58 38.15
CA ALA A 1127 28.45 -12.58 39.21
C ALA A 1127 29.68 -12.80 40.10
N ASP A 1128 29.90 -14.04 40.55
CA ASP A 1128 31.12 -14.54 41.15
C ASP A 1128 31.87 -15.42 40.13
N PRO A 1129 32.96 -14.92 39.53
CA PRO A 1129 33.73 -15.66 38.51
C PRO A 1129 34.32 -16.99 39.00
N THR A 1130 34.36 -17.25 40.30
CA THR A 1130 34.96 -18.46 40.87
C THR A 1130 34.00 -19.65 40.94
N LYS A 1131 32.70 -19.42 40.73
CA LYS A 1131 31.66 -20.44 40.84
C LYS A 1131 30.92 -20.56 39.50
N PRO A 1132 30.40 -21.74 39.15
CA PRO A 1132 29.50 -21.85 38.01
C PRO A 1132 28.21 -21.06 38.25
N GLY A 1133 27.49 -20.78 37.19
CA GLY A 1133 26.21 -20.07 37.23
C GLY A 1133 25.34 -20.46 36.04
N HIS A 1134 24.04 -20.15 36.12
CA HIS A 1134 23.10 -20.50 35.07
C HIS A 1134 21.91 -19.57 34.96
N ARG A 1135 21.25 -19.64 33.81
CA ARG A 1135 19.96 -19.04 33.49
C ARG A 1135 19.11 -20.08 32.80
N LYS A 1136 17.97 -20.45 33.39
CA LYS A 1136 17.12 -21.51 32.86
C LYS A 1136 15.72 -21.00 32.52
N ILE A 1137 15.21 -21.39 31.36
CA ILE A 1137 13.93 -20.90 30.84
C ILE A 1137 13.00 -22.02 30.35
N LEU A 1138 11.71 -21.82 30.61
CA LEU A 1138 10.62 -22.43 29.85
C LEU A 1138 10.07 -21.35 28.92
N ALA A 1139 10.09 -21.60 27.62
CA ALA A 1139 9.51 -20.75 26.62
C ALA A 1139 8.30 -21.46 25.98
N LEU A 1140 7.19 -20.74 25.87
CA LEU A 1140 5.97 -21.18 25.21
C LEU A 1140 5.67 -20.20 24.08
N PHE A 1141 5.44 -20.72 22.88
CA PHE A 1141 5.10 -19.91 21.72
C PHE A 1141 3.67 -20.25 21.30
N LEU A 1142 2.79 -19.25 21.35
CA LEU A 1142 1.40 -19.35 20.93
C LEU A 1142 1.32 -19.21 19.41
N VAL A 1143 0.85 -20.26 18.75
CA VAL A 1143 0.46 -20.19 17.35
C VAL A 1143 -0.87 -19.46 17.25
N ASP A 1144 -1.00 -18.59 16.26
CA ASP A 1144 -2.21 -17.82 15.98
C ASP A 1144 -3.44 -18.75 15.93
N PRO A 1145 -4.41 -18.59 16.85
CA PRO A 1145 -5.64 -19.39 16.85
C PRO A 1145 -6.44 -19.29 15.55
N ALA A 1146 -6.29 -18.19 14.79
CA ALA A 1146 -6.94 -18.02 13.49
C ALA A 1146 -6.33 -18.89 12.38
N ILE A 1147 -5.06 -19.30 12.54
CA ILE A 1147 -4.30 -20.05 11.53
C ILE A 1147 -3.65 -21.28 12.15
N PRO A 1148 -4.41 -22.37 12.39
CA PRO A 1148 -3.83 -23.60 12.89
C PRO A 1148 -2.89 -24.22 11.84
N VAL A 1149 -1.72 -24.68 12.29
CA VAL A 1149 -0.68 -25.29 11.47
C VAL A 1149 -0.59 -26.80 11.69
N ILE A 1150 0.21 -27.50 10.89
CA ILE A 1150 0.51 -28.92 11.08
C ILE A 1150 1.14 -29.11 12.46
N SER A 1151 0.57 -30.01 13.27
CA SER A 1151 0.97 -30.23 14.67
C SER A 1151 1.36 -31.67 14.94
N THR A 1152 1.81 -31.94 16.16
CA THR A 1152 1.98 -33.30 16.70
C THR A 1152 0.66 -34.08 16.82
N ALA A 1153 -0.50 -33.42 16.72
CA ALA A 1153 -1.79 -34.10 16.58
C ALA A 1153 -2.00 -34.66 15.15
N ASN A 1154 -1.16 -34.27 14.19
CA ASN A 1154 -1.22 -34.72 12.80
C ASN A 1154 -0.01 -35.58 12.40
N VAL A 1155 1.16 -35.29 12.97
CA VAL A 1155 2.44 -35.93 12.66
C VAL A 1155 2.78 -36.92 13.77
N PRO A 1156 2.92 -38.23 13.47
CA PRO A 1156 3.38 -39.19 14.47
C PRO A 1156 4.82 -38.93 14.92
N PRO A 1157 5.22 -39.44 16.09
CA PRO A 1157 6.60 -39.33 16.56
C PRO A 1157 7.61 -39.81 15.52
N GLN A 1158 8.66 -39.01 15.32
CA GLN A 1158 9.66 -39.21 14.27
C GLN A 1158 10.97 -39.78 14.82
N GLN A 1159 11.09 -39.87 16.14
CA GLN A 1159 12.27 -40.30 16.87
C GLN A 1159 12.48 -41.81 16.74
N LYS A 1160 13.61 -42.25 16.17
CA LYS A 1160 13.94 -43.69 16.02
C LYS A 1160 13.93 -44.45 17.34
N ALA A 1161 14.34 -43.79 18.43
CA ALA A 1161 14.35 -44.38 19.77
C ALA A 1161 12.95 -44.59 20.37
N TRP A 1162 11.90 -43.98 19.81
CA TRP A 1162 10.51 -44.12 20.29
C TRP A 1162 9.74 -45.18 19.51
N TRP A 1163 10.29 -45.66 18.39
CA TRP A 1163 9.66 -46.67 17.56
C TRP A 1163 9.96 -48.08 18.10
N PRO A 1164 8.97 -48.98 18.13
CA PRO A 1164 9.20 -50.41 18.34
C PRO A 1164 10.23 -50.97 17.34
N GLU A 1165 11.08 -51.91 17.76
CA GLU A 1165 12.12 -52.49 16.89
C GLU A 1165 11.51 -53.13 15.63
N GLU A 1166 10.32 -53.70 15.74
CA GLU A 1166 9.60 -54.35 14.65
C GLU A 1166 9.12 -53.39 13.56
N LEU A 1167 9.00 -52.09 13.88
CA LEU A 1167 8.48 -51.06 12.98
C LEU A 1167 9.57 -50.21 12.34
N LYS A 1168 10.85 -50.40 12.68
CA LYS A 1168 11.97 -49.62 12.14
C LYS A 1168 12.26 -50.05 10.70
N PRO A 1169 11.90 -49.26 9.66
CA PRO A 1169 12.16 -49.62 8.28
C PRO A 1169 13.65 -49.43 7.95
N ASN A 1170 14.10 -50.05 6.85
CA ASN A 1170 15.33 -49.64 6.18
C ASN A 1170 15.01 -48.46 5.24
N GLY A 1171 15.11 -47.22 5.72
CA GLY A 1171 14.78 -46.01 4.94
C GLY A 1171 15.07 -44.69 5.68
N ASP A 1172 14.60 -43.57 5.12
CA ASP A 1172 14.85 -42.21 5.62
C ASP A 1172 14.12 -41.84 6.94
N LEU A 1173 13.15 -42.65 7.37
CA LEU A 1173 12.43 -42.52 8.64
C LEU A 1173 12.40 -43.89 9.35
N PRO A 1174 12.41 -43.93 10.69
CA PRO A 1174 12.47 -42.81 11.62
C PRO A 1174 13.85 -42.14 11.69
N PHE A 1175 13.90 -40.89 12.11
CA PHE A 1175 15.15 -40.14 12.24
C PHE A 1175 15.90 -40.57 13.50
N ASP A 1176 17.17 -40.95 13.35
CA ASP A 1176 18.06 -41.03 14.49
C ASP A 1176 18.47 -39.63 14.99
N GLU A 1177 19.16 -39.60 16.12
CA GLU A 1177 19.54 -38.34 16.77
C GLU A 1177 20.53 -37.53 15.91
N GLU A 1178 21.48 -38.20 15.26
CA GLU A 1178 22.46 -37.55 14.37
C GLU A 1178 21.77 -36.89 13.18
N LYS A 1179 20.82 -37.59 12.53
CA LYS A 1179 20.05 -37.00 11.43
C LYS A 1179 19.16 -35.86 11.89
N ALA A 1180 18.59 -35.94 13.09
CA ALA A 1180 17.83 -34.83 13.66
C ALA A 1180 18.71 -33.60 13.95
N LYS A 1181 19.95 -33.80 14.42
CA LYS A 1181 20.94 -32.73 14.61
C LYS A 1181 21.36 -32.10 13.27
N GLU A 1182 21.49 -32.88 12.21
CA GLU A 1182 21.76 -32.40 10.85
C GLU A 1182 20.61 -31.50 10.36
N PHE A 1183 19.37 -31.96 10.41
CA PHE A 1183 18.20 -31.13 10.03
C PHE A 1183 18.08 -29.87 10.87
N ARG A 1184 18.37 -29.93 12.18
CA ARG A 1184 18.43 -28.73 13.01
C ARG A 1184 19.47 -27.74 12.50
N LYS A 1185 20.65 -28.20 12.11
CA LYS A 1185 21.72 -27.34 11.57
C LYS A 1185 21.28 -26.68 10.27
N GLU A 1186 20.67 -27.44 9.36
CA GLU A 1186 20.10 -26.92 8.10
C GLU A 1186 19.00 -25.88 8.37
N LEU A 1187 18.06 -26.19 9.26
CA LEU A 1187 16.98 -25.28 9.69
C LEU A 1187 17.55 -23.99 10.30
N MET A 1188 18.58 -24.08 11.14
CA MET A 1188 19.23 -22.92 11.73
C MET A 1188 19.93 -22.06 10.69
N GLN A 1189 20.62 -22.66 9.72
CA GLN A 1189 21.23 -21.94 8.61
C GLN A 1189 20.18 -21.21 7.76
N GLU A 1190 19.06 -21.88 7.45
CA GLU A 1190 17.94 -21.28 6.72
C GLU A 1190 17.32 -20.10 7.49
N ARG A 1191 17.14 -20.24 8.80
CA ARG A 1191 16.63 -19.18 9.67
C ARG A 1191 17.57 -17.99 9.74
N SER A 1192 18.87 -18.21 9.96
CA SER A 1192 19.85 -17.12 9.97
C SER A 1192 19.89 -16.36 8.63
N ALA A 1193 19.79 -17.08 7.50
CA ALA A 1193 19.71 -16.44 6.19
C ALA A 1193 18.43 -15.59 6.02
N ASN A 1194 17.29 -16.08 6.48
CA ASN A 1194 16.03 -15.34 6.44
C ASN A 1194 16.04 -14.13 7.40
N GLU A 1195 16.65 -14.25 8.58
CA GLU A 1195 16.84 -13.14 9.54
C GLU A 1195 17.68 -12.02 8.93
N ILE A 1196 18.79 -12.35 8.25
CA ILE A 1196 19.62 -11.37 7.55
C ILE A 1196 18.80 -10.65 6.47
N ARG A 1197 18.07 -11.38 5.62
CA ARG A 1197 17.20 -10.77 4.59
C ARG A 1197 16.12 -9.88 5.20
N SER A 1198 15.52 -10.33 6.30
CA SER A 1198 14.49 -9.59 7.03
C SER A 1198 15.05 -8.29 7.59
N TYR A 1199 16.25 -8.33 8.17
CA TYR A 1199 16.95 -7.15 8.64
C TYR A 1199 17.29 -6.18 7.51
N GLU A 1200 17.79 -6.68 6.37
CA GLU A 1200 18.03 -5.86 5.18
C GLU A 1200 16.73 -5.23 4.65
N ASN A 1201 15.61 -5.95 4.67
CA ASN A 1201 14.30 -5.39 4.31
C ASN A 1201 13.84 -4.30 5.30
N MET A 1202 13.99 -4.51 6.61
CA MET A 1202 13.69 -3.49 7.63
C MET A 1202 14.60 -2.24 7.52
N LYS A 1203 15.78 -2.39 6.92
CA LYS A 1203 16.72 -1.30 6.62
C LYS A 1203 16.41 -0.55 5.32
N LYS A 1204 15.72 -1.17 4.35
CA LYS A 1204 15.42 -0.53 3.07
C LYS A 1204 14.60 0.75 3.29
N VAL A 1205 15.16 1.84 2.78
CA VAL A 1205 14.64 3.19 2.94
C VAL A 1205 13.60 3.44 1.86
N GLU A 1206 12.37 3.74 2.24
CA GLU A 1206 11.32 4.22 1.31
C GLU A 1206 11.04 5.73 1.45
N TRP A 1207 11.73 6.43 2.36
CA TRP A 1207 11.52 7.85 2.63
C TRP A 1207 12.83 8.63 2.48
N ASN A 1208 12.81 9.71 1.72
CA ASN A 1208 14.01 10.44 1.34
C ASN A 1208 13.91 11.90 1.80
N PHE A 1209 14.92 12.39 2.52
CA PHE A 1209 15.07 13.80 2.89
C PHE A 1209 15.39 14.72 1.68
N CYS A 1210 15.64 14.11 0.52
CA CYS A 1210 16.02 14.75 -0.74
C CYS A 1210 14.96 14.47 -1.82
N GLU A 1211 13.74 15.00 -1.73
CA GLU A 1211 12.86 15.01 -2.90
C GLU A 1211 12.36 16.42 -3.24
N HIS A 1212 13.13 17.00 -4.17
CA HIS A 1212 12.66 17.95 -5.18
C HIS A 1212 12.03 17.23 -6.37
#